data_AF-A0A131XKN6-F1
#
_entry.id   AF-A0A131XKN6-F1
#
_cell.length_a   1.000
_cell.length_b   1.000
_cell.length_c   1.000
_cell.angle_alpha   90.00
_cell.angle_beta   90.00
_cell.angle_gamma   90.00
#
_symmetry.space_group_name_H-M   'P 1'
#
loop_
_entity.id
_entity.type
_entity.pdbx_description
1 polymer ?
#
loop_
_entity_poly.entity_id
_entity_poly.type
_entity_poly.pdbx_seq_one_letter_code
_entity_poly.pdbx_strand_id
1 'polypeptide(L)'
;ACRHVHSARRRPATPGVVVSSRATLRQSPANMSGHGRRHLNDPTSDAYREHMAAVLERMRREYERKQREEAARRGKHRGDAIKVDAVEMYAKDNAKHHHTEMFDTLERSDPPLIIRRGQSFFLAVRFKREYQPGTDEVHLDFSIGPTPEISKGTFVSLRVPHTKGDFSRSQQSWDVRLTHHDRAVMSLQVFVPANVSVGLWRMAVLSRSRADPEARDKYRHPSDIYVLFNPWCKDDLVYMENEDWRREYVLNDVGKIYMGSWKQPEGRQWIFGQFGDMVLPACSLVLDKSRLTHAARANPVKVVRAISAMVNSADDGGIVTGNWSGNYDDGTAPWMWTGSSAILEQYVKTGGTSVNYGQCWVFSGVCNTVCRALGIPCRPVTCYASAHDTDESITIDRYFDKDGEELKKYSRDSIWNFHVWNEVWMARKDLPSGYGGWQAIDATPQETSDGFYQVGPCSVMAVKKGEIGYMYDSPFVFAEVNADIIHWKEDPESAFGWSRSKTLTYHVGLGVLTKKANVKVQDGMADAEDITHCYKNKEGTDEERMAVLNAARSGGLSVLFELPSESKQDVSLKLQDIESVMIGEPFNVTVSMRNESQEKRTINAVLCASSVYYTGILARKIKRDKATFVLQPQEEEVLSLTVEPEEYLDKLVDFAMVKIYVIANVKETRQTWSEEDDFTITKPKLNIQVEGPVKVGHPFRLIMRFTNPLNVSLQDCTLSVEGPGVTSAHIVHLSNVAPRAEWVHRETFVPARPGPRNVMAVFNCRELFNIEGSAQTVVEE
;
A
#
# COMPACT_ATOMS: atom_id res chain seq x y z
N ALA A 1 -48.72 -2.68 20.27
CA ALA A 1 -49.88 -2.71 21.19
C ALA A 1 -49.37 -2.55 22.63
N CYS A 2 -50.19 -1.99 23.54
CA CYS A 2 -49.85 -1.62 24.95
C CYS A 2 -48.74 -0.55 25.08
N ARG A 3 -48.93 0.64 25.69
CA ARG A 3 -49.42 1.04 27.05
C ARG A 3 -48.42 0.69 28.17
N HIS A 4 -48.10 1.50 29.20
CA HIS A 4 -48.41 2.91 29.62
C HIS A 4 -47.57 3.22 30.92
N VAL A 5 -47.37 4.43 31.48
CA VAL A 5 -47.78 5.84 31.22
C VAL A 5 -46.76 6.87 31.80
N HIS A 6 -47.05 8.17 31.68
CA HIS A 6 -46.42 9.38 32.25
C HIS A 6 -46.35 9.49 33.81
N SER A 7 -45.42 10.23 34.46
CA SER A 7 -45.29 11.71 34.72
C SER A 7 -46.32 12.29 35.73
N ALA A 8 -46.11 13.38 36.52
CA ALA A 8 -45.03 14.39 36.63
C ALA A 8 -44.99 15.17 37.99
N ARG A 9 -44.00 16.07 38.11
CA ARG A 9 -43.70 17.12 39.13
C ARG A 9 -44.90 17.80 39.87
N ARG A 10 -44.68 18.24 41.13
CA ARG A 10 -44.58 19.68 41.53
C ARG A 10 -44.09 19.92 42.99
N ARG A 11 -43.87 21.23 43.31
CA ARG A 11 -43.32 21.89 44.52
C ARG A 11 -44.46 22.51 45.39
N PRO A 12 -44.23 23.33 46.46
CA PRO A 12 -43.29 23.27 47.62
C PRO A 12 -43.99 23.67 48.97
N ALA A 13 -43.25 23.68 50.12
CA ALA A 13 -43.51 24.61 51.24
C ALA A 13 -42.32 24.75 52.23
N THR A 14 -42.27 25.90 52.91
CA THR A 14 -41.50 26.28 54.14
C THR A 14 -42.50 27.04 55.06
N PRO A 15 -42.22 27.52 56.30
CA PRO A 15 -40.95 27.67 57.02
C PRO A 15 -40.97 27.23 58.52
N GLY A 16 -39.91 27.55 59.27
CA GLY A 16 -39.87 27.49 60.75
C GLY A 16 -38.52 27.92 61.33
N VAL A 17 -38.51 28.96 62.18
CA VAL A 17 -37.33 29.52 62.89
C VAL A 17 -37.76 29.83 64.33
N VAL A 18 -36.82 29.86 65.29
CA VAL A 18 -36.83 30.43 66.68
C VAL A 18 -36.29 29.44 67.72
N VAL A 19 -35.59 29.83 68.80
CA VAL A 19 -34.43 30.75 68.97
C VAL A 19 -33.90 30.60 70.42
N SER A 20 -32.57 30.54 70.60
CA SER A 20 -31.88 30.63 71.92
C SER A 20 -32.22 29.50 72.94
N SER A 21 -31.63 29.39 74.15
CA SER A 21 -30.70 30.30 74.85
C SER A 21 -29.71 29.60 75.79
N ARG A 22 -28.77 30.42 76.28
CA ARG A 22 -27.89 30.35 77.47
C ARG A 22 -28.41 29.54 78.70
N ALA A 23 -27.58 29.11 79.67
CA ALA A 23 -26.10 28.94 79.75
C ALA A 23 -25.66 28.36 81.13
N THR A 24 -24.38 27.95 81.21
CA THR A 24 -23.42 28.10 82.36
C THR A 24 -23.60 27.39 83.72
N LEU A 25 -22.42 27.02 84.27
CA LEU A 25 -22.04 26.65 85.67
C LEU A 25 -22.19 25.14 86.01
N ARG A 26 -21.08 24.39 86.20
CA ARG A 26 -20.07 24.39 87.30
C ARG A 26 -20.61 23.82 88.63
N GLN A 27 -20.36 22.53 88.91
CA GLN A 27 -19.32 22.07 89.88
C GLN A 27 -19.31 20.54 90.06
N SER A 28 -18.16 20.02 90.48
CA SER A 28 -17.92 18.66 91.02
C SER A 28 -17.62 18.81 92.54
N PRO A 29 -17.43 17.75 93.37
CA PRO A 29 -17.30 16.31 93.07
C PRO A 29 -18.01 15.33 94.06
N ALA A 30 -17.74 14.02 93.89
CA ALA A 30 -18.02 12.90 94.81
C ALA A 30 -19.53 12.55 95.05
N ASN A 31 -19.91 11.31 95.36
CA ASN A 31 -19.16 10.19 95.95
C ASN A 31 -19.62 8.81 95.39
N MET A 32 -19.01 7.69 95.82
CA MET A 32 -19.27 6.35 95.26
C MET A 32 -20.44 5.58 95.90
N SER A 33 -21.40 5.17 95.07
CA SER A 33 -22.23 3.95 95.19
C SER A 33 -22.78 3.61 93.79
N GLY A 34 -23.10 2.37 93.42
CA GLY A 34 -23.08 1.11 94.16
C GLY A 34 -24.17 0.21 93.59
N HIS A 35 -23.79 -0.86 92.87
CA HIS A 35 -24.66 -1.71 92.03
C HIS A 35 -25.15 -1.07 90.71
N GLY A 36 -25.49 -1.91 89.72
CA GLY A 36 -25.87 -1.48 88.35
C GLY A 36 -25.28 -2.30 87.19
N ARG A 37 -24.30 -3.19 87.43
CA ARG A 37 -23.76 -4.10 86.40
C ARG A 37 -24.75 -5.22 86.01
N ARG A 38 -25.80 -4.89 85.23
CA ARG A 38 -26.69 -5.91 84.63
C ARG A 38 -27.43 -5.53 83.32
N HIS A 39 -27.04 -4.45 82.63
CA HIS A 39 -27.68 -4.03 81.35
C HIS A 39 -26.70 -3.69 80.19
N LEU A 40 -25.53 -4.33 80.13
CA LEU A 40 -24.56 -4.13 79.02
C LEU A 40 -24.70 -5.13 77.84
N ASN A 41 -25.66 -6.06 77.91
CA ASN A 41 -25.88 -7.09 76.88
C ASN A 41 -27.21 -6.91 76.11
N ASP A 42 -27.92 -5.81 76.31
CA ASP A 42 -29.12 -5.47 75.52
C ASP A 42 -28.73 -4.47 74.41
N PRO A 43 -28.68 -4.91 73.13
CA PRO A 43 -28.27 -4.07 72.01
C PRO A 43 -29.27 -2.96 71.66
N THR A 44 -30.47 -2.98 72.25
CA THR A 44 -31.50 -1.94 72.04
C THR A 44 -31.48 -0.84 73.10
N SER A 45 -30.81 -1.08 74.24
CA SER A 45 -30.75 -0.13 75.36
C SER A 45 -29.89 1.11 75.06
N ASP A 46 -30.31 2.28 75.55
CA ASP A 46 -29.56 3.53 75.31
C ASP A 46 -28.18 3.54 76.00
N ALA A 47 -28.04 2.87 77.15
CA ALA A 47 -26.73 2.67 77.80
C ALA A 47 -25.76 1.86 76.92
N TYR A 48 -26.25 0.89 76.16
CA TYR A 48 -25.43 0.16 75.17
C TYR A 48 -25.11 1.05 73.96
N ARG A 49 -26.06 1.87 73.50
CA ARG A 49 -25.83 2.84 72.41
C ARG A 49 -24.78 3.89 72.77
N GLU A 50 -24.85 4.47 73.97
CA GLU A 50 -23.83 5.40 74.48
C GLU A 50 -22.46 4.71 74.62
N HIS A 51 -22.43 3.47 75.15
CA HIS A 51 -21.19 2.71 75.25
C HIS A 51 -20.57 2.45 73.87
N MET A 52 -21.35 2.00 72.89
CA MET A 52 -20.89 1.75 71.53
C MET A 52 -20.49 3.04 70.80
N ALA A 53 -21.21 4.16 71.01
CA ALA A 53 -20.82 5.47 70.50
C ALA A 53 -19.46 5.92 71.08
N ALA A 54 -19.24 5.73 72.38
CA ALA A 54 -17.97 6.03 73.03
C ALA A 54 -16.83 5.11 72.55
N VAL A 55 -17.10 3.82 72.28
CA VAL A 55 -16.12 2.89 71.70
C VAL A 55 -15.79 3.28 70.26
N LEU A 56 -16.78 3.60 69.43
CA LEU A 56 -16.58 4.04 68.05
C LEU A 56 -15.84 5.37 67.97
N GLU A 57 -16.16 6.34 68.83
CA GLU A 57 -15.43 7.61 68.92
C GLU A 57 -13.99 7.40 69.43
N ARG A 58 -13.75 6.43 70.33
CA ARG A 58 -12.39 6.06 70.75
C ARG A 58 -11.60 5.41 69.62
N MET A 59 -12.20 4.46 68.89
CA MET A 59 -11.60 3.85 67.69
C MET A 59 -11.32 4.88 66.60
N ARG A 60 -12.25 5.82 66.38
CA ARG A 60 -12.08 6.95 65.46
C ARG A 60 -10.91 7.84 65.88
N ARG A 61 -10.82 8.21 67.16
CA ARG A 61 -9.69 8.99 67.68
C ARG A 61 -8.36 8.23 67.59
N GLU A 62 -8.34 6.92 67.75
CA GLU A 62 -7.14 6.12 67.53
C GLU A 62 -6.78 5.97 66.04
N TYR A 63 -7.77 5.91 65.14
CA TYR A 63 -7.56 5.93 63.69
C TYR A 63 -7.04 7.29 63.22
N GLU A 64 -7.68 8.39 63.64
CA GLU A 64 -7.22 9.75 63.37
C GLU A 64 -5.86 10.04 64.02
N ARG A 65 -5.57 9.49 65.21
CA ARG A 65 -4.23 9.54 65.83
C ARG A 65 -3.21 8.77 65.01
N LYS A 66 -3.50 7.53 64.59
CA LYS A 66 -2.61 6.76 63.71
C LYS A 66 -2.36 7.48 62.39
N GLN A 67 -3.40 8.04 61.75
CA GLN A 67 -3.24 8.86 60.54
C GLN A 67 -2.39 10.12 60.78
N ARG A 68 -2.51 10.78 61.94
CA ARG A 68 -1.63 11.92 62.30
C ARG A 68 -0.19 11.49 62.63
N GLU A 69 0.00 10.33 63.27
CA GLU A 69 1.32 9.74 63.56
C GLU A 69 2.00 9.24 62.27
N GLU A 70 1.25 8.67 61.32
CA GLU A 70 1.68 8.33 59.96
C GLU A 70 2.00 9.58 59.14
N ALA A 71 1.16 10.62 59.19
CA ALA A 71 1.44 11.90 58.53
C ALA A 71 2.69 12.59 59.11
N ALA A 72 2.87 12.56 60.43
CA ALA A 72 4.06 13.09 61.10
C ALA A 72 5.34 12.28 60.78
N ARG A 73 5.22 10.96 60.58
CA ARG A 73 6.31 10.11 60.06
C ARG A 73 6.63 10.44 58.59
N ARG A 74 5.60 10.52 57.73
CA ARG A 74 5.72 10.90 56.31
C ARG A 74 6.29 12.31 56.10
N GLY A 75 6.14 13.20 57.08
CA GLY A 75 6.65 14.58 57.02
C GLY A 75 8.14 14.75 57.32
N LYS A 76 8.88 13.72 57.76
CA LYS A 76 10.22 13.91 58.35
C LYS A 76 11.43 13.49 57.49
N HIS A 77 11.22 12.80 56.38
CA HIS A 77 12.21 12.66 55.30
C HIS A 77 11.48 12.53 53.96
N ARG A 78 11.41 13.62 53.20
CA ARG A 78 11.04 13.60 51.77
C ARG A 78 12.25 13.98 50.95
N GLY A 79 12.87 13.00 50.31
CA GLY A 79 13.88 13.24 49.29
C GLY A 79 13.18 13.40 47.94
N ASP A 80 13.00 14.64 47.48
CA ASP A 80 12.30 14.94 46.23
C ASP A 80 12.93 14.21 45.04
N ALA A 81 12.08 13.57 44.24
CA ALA A 81 12.47 12.96 42.98
C ALA A 81 13.16 13.98 42.07
N ILE A 82 14.24 13.57 41.40
CA ILE A 82 14.87 14.39 40.39
C ILE A 82 13.86 14.72 39.28
N LYS A 83 13.85 15.98 38.83
CA LYS A 83 12.92 16.46 37.80
C LYS A 83 13.67 16.72 36.51
N VAL A 84 13.08 16.31 35.39
CA VAL A 84 13.62 16.61 34.06
C VAL A 84 13.39 18.08 33.74
N ASP A 85 14.37 18.67 33.06
CA ASP A 85 14.35 20.01 32.50
C ASP A 85 14.12 19.98 30.99
N ALA A 86 14.89 19.15 30.29
CA ALA A 86 14.78 18.93 28.84
C ALA A 86 15.23 17.50 28.46
N VAL A 87 14.80 17.03 27.29
CA VAL A 87 15.31 15.81 26.65
C VAL A 87 15.70 16.15 25.23
N GLU A 88 16.97 15.96 24.90
CA GLU A 88 17.54 16.07 23.56
C GLU A 88 17.52 14.69 22.89
N MET A 89 17.03 14.64 21.64
CA MET A 89 16.83 13.42 20.86
C MET A 89 17.86 13.25 19.73
N TYR A 90 18.71 14.25 19.48
CA TYR A 90 19.75 14.25 18.44
C TYR A 90 19.20 13.79 17.06
N ALA A 91 17.98 14.21 16.71
CA ALA A 91 17.21 13.58 15.63
C ALA A 91 17.96 13.56 14.30
N LYS A 92 18.59 14.68 13.89
CA LYS A 92 19.39 14.76 12.66
C LYS A 92 20.65 13.88 12.65
N ASP A 93 21.26 13.61 13.81
CA ASP A 93 22.47 12.77 13.90
C ASP A 93 22.14 11.29 14.04
N ASN A 94 21.08 10.94 14.78
CA ASN A 94 20.52 9.60 14.78
C ASN A 94 20.02 9.21 13.38
N ALA A 95 19.41 10.13 12.63
CA ALA A 95 18.87 9.85 11.31
C ALA A 95 19.94 9.34 10.32
N LYS A 96 21.12 9.97 10.30
CA LYS A 96 22.29 9.55 9.49
C LYS A 96 22.73 8.11 9.80
N HIS A 97 22.61 7.68 11.05
CA HIS A 97 22.96 6.32 11.46
C HIS A 97 21.85 5.31 11.11
N HIS A 98 20.59 5.74 11.05
CA HIS A 98 19.42 4.90 10.77
C HIS A 98 19.00 4.93 9.29
N HIS A 99 19.69 5.65 8.40
CA HIS A 99 19.31 5.83 6.99
C HIS A 99 17.90 6.41 6.85
N THR A 100 17.66 7.51 7.57
CA THR A 100 16.41 8.28 7.61
C THR A 100 16.62 9.78 7.42
N GLU A 101 17.85 10.22 7.13
CA GLU A 101 18.26 11.61 6.97
C GLU A 101 17.60 12.37 5.80
N MET A 102 16.97 11.66 4.86
CA MET A 102 16.30 12.27 3.70
C MET A 102 14.86 12.74 4.00
N PHE A 103 14.24 12.35 5.12
CA PHE A 103 12.86 12.75 5.43
C PHE A 103 12.74 14.27 5.68
N ASP A 104 11.89 14.94 4.90
CA ASP A 104 11.64 16.38 4.93
C ASP A 104 11.34 16.93 6.33
N THR A 105 10.65 16.12 7.14
CA THR A 105 10.27 16.43 8.52
C THR A 105 11.48 16.72 9.43
N LEU A 106 12.69 16.31 9.04
CA LEU A 106 13.92 16.62 9.74
C LEU A 106 14.38 18.08 9.56
N GLU A 107 13.95 18.78 8.50
CA GLU A 107 14.29 20.19 8.28
C GLU A 107 13.37 21.18 9.02
N ARG A 108 12.46 20.66 9.84
CA ARG A 108 11.67 21.43 10.80
C ARG A 108 12.56 21.89 11.97
N SER A 109 12.17 22.98 12.64
CA SER A 109 12.94 23.56 13.77
C SER A 109 12.96 22.70 15.04
N ASP A 110 11.96 21.84 15.22
CA ASP A 110 11.91 20.79 16.25
C ASP A 110 11.54 19.48 15.54
N PRO A 111 12.52 18.76 14.97
CA PRO A 111 12.28 17.61 14.12
C PRO A 111 11.99 16.33 14.92
N PRO A 112 11.01 15.51 14.52
CA PRO A 112 10.72 14.25 15.21
C PRO A 112 11.88 13.26 15.04
N LEU A 113 12.08 12.40 16.04
CA LEU A 113 13.06 11.31 15.94
C LEU A 113 12.52 10.21 15.02
N ILE A 114 13.24 9.92 13.94
CA ILE A 114 12.88 8.88 12.95
C ILE A 114 13.98 7.82 12.94
N ILE A 115 13.66 6.62 13.43
CA ILE A 115 14.62 5.54 13.65
C ILE A 115 14.11 4.22 13.07
N ARG A 116 15.05 3.32 12.76
CA ARG A 116 14.75 1.94 12.34
C ARG A 116 14.96 0.97 13.51
N ARG A 117 14.07 -0.02 13.64
CA ARG A 117 14.14 -1.06 14.68
C ARG A 117 15.37 -1.97 14.51
N GLY A 118 15.67 -2.83 15.49
CA GLY A 118 16.87 -3.68 15.46
C GLY A 118 18.20 -2.93 15.57
N GLN A 119 18.18 -1.68 16.05
CA GLN A 119 19.31 -0.76 16.08
C GLN A 119 19.17 0.20 17.26
N SER A 120 20.27 0.85 17.65
CA SER A 120 20.32 1.79 18.78
C SER A 120 20.43 3.25 18.38
N PHE A 121 19.76 4.13 19.12
CA PHE A 121 19.84 5.58 19.01
C PHE A 121 20.36 6.23 20.31
N PHE A 122 20.84 7.48 20.21
CA PHE A 122 21.34 8.27 21.34
C PHE A 122 20.31 9.33 21.78
N LEU A 123 20.29 9.65 23.07
CA LEU A 123 19.50 10.77 23.63
C LEU A 123 20.19 11.33 24.88
N ALA A 124 19.90 12.57 25.26
CA ALA A 124 20.40 13.16 26.51
C ALA A 124 19.26 13.74 27.36
N VAL A 125 19.26 13.41 28.65
CA VAL A 125 18.31 13.97 29.62
C VAL A 125 19.03 15.03 30.45
N ARG A 126 18.52 16.27 30.45
CA ARG A 126 18.94 17.32 31.37
C ARG A 126 17.95 17.39 32.52
N PHE A 127 18.46 17.41 33.75
CA PHE A 127 17.67 17.50 34.98
C PHE A 127 17.77 18.89 35.62
N LYS A 128 16.82 19.22 36.51
CA LYS A 128 16.75 20.49 37.24
C LYS A 128 17.68 20.57 38.47
N ARG A 129 18.38 19.48 38.76
CA ARG A 129 19.48 19.37 39.74
C ARG A 129 20.44 18.28 39.28
N GLU A 130 21.58 18.16 39.94
CA GLU A 130 22.53 17.07 39.67
C GLU A 130 21.91 15.69 39.94
N TYR A 131 22.25 14.72 39.09
CA TYR A 131 21.86 13.32 39.21
C TYR A 131 22.78 12.61 40.19
N GLN A 132 22.18 11.99 41.22
CA GLN A 132 22.89 11.32 42.31
C GLN A 132 22.55 9.82 42.30
N PRO A 133 23.42 8.94 41.77
CA PRO A 133 23.08 7.53 41.54
C PRO A 133 22.64 6.74 42.80
N GLY A 134 23.07 7.17 43.99
CA GLY A 134 22.68 6.59 45.27
C GLY A 134 21.25 6.93 45.73
N THR A 135 20.69 8.06 45.31
CA THR A 135 19.33 8.50 45.68
C THR A 135 18.35 8.48 44.53
N ASP A 136 18.81 8.59 43.29
CA ASP A 136 17.98 8.85 42.13
C ASP A 136 17.86 7.62 41.22
N GLU A 137 16.63 7.24 40.92
CA GLU A 137 16.31 6.19 39.96
C GLU A 137 15.56 6.77 38.77
N VAL A 138 16.03 6.48 37.56
CA VAL A 138 15.48 6.98 36.30
C VAL A 138 15.07 5.78 35.44
N HIS A 139 13.88 5.86 34.84
CA HIS A 139 13.39 4.92 33.84
C HIS A 139 12.98 5.66 32.58
N LEU A 140 13.20 5.04 31.42
CA LEU A 140 12.64 5.48 30.15
C LEU A 140 11.41 4.62 29.82
N ASP A 141 10.23 5.23 29.85
CA ASP A 141 8.98 4.61 29.44
C ASP A 141 8.76 4.85 27.94
N PHE A 142 8.58 3.79 27.17
CA PHE A 142 8.21 3.81 25.75
C PHE A 142 6.84 3.14 25.56
N SER A 143 5.97 3.74 24.75
CA SER A 143 4.61 3.22 24.55
C SER A 143 4.02 3.56 23.17
N ILE A 144 3.27 2.61 22.59
CA ILE A 144 2.55 2.78 21.30
C ILE A 144 1.04 2.53 21.46
N GLY A 145 0.23 3.32 20.78
CA GLY A 145 -1.24 3.23 20.78
C GLY A 145 -1.95 3.84 22.00
N PRO A 146 -3.28 3.66 22.12
CA PRO A 146 -4.09 4.24 23.20
C PRO A 146 -4.07 3.42 24.50
N THR A 147 -3.91 2.10 24.41
CA THR A 147 -3.92 1.15 25.53
C THR A 147 -2.63 0.30 25.52
N PRO A 148 -1.48 0.87 25.94
CA PRO A 148 -0.20 0.19 25.86
C PRO A 148 -0.04 -0.85 26.98
N GLU A 149 0.44 -2.05 26.64
CA GLU A 149 0.51 -3.23 27.51
C GLU A 149 1.87 -3.94 27.40
N ILE A 150 2.44 -4.34 28.55
CA ILE A 150 3.72 -5.08 28.61
C ILE A 150 3.61 -6.44 27.91
N SER A 151 2.53 -7.17 28.17
CA SER A 151 2.22 -8.49 27.60
C SER A 151 2.10 -8.50 26.07
N LYS A 152 1.82 -7.35 25.46
CA LYS A 152 1.69 -7.17 24.01
C LYS A 152 2.90 -6.49 23.38
N GLY A 153 3.94 -6.19 24.17
CA GLY A 153 5.11 -5.44 23.73
C GLY A 153 4.84 -3.97 23.38
N THR A 154 3.65 -3.43 23.71
CA THR A 154 3.25 -2.04 23.39
C THR A 154 3.50 -1.06 24.53
N PHE A 155 3.93 -1.54 25.70
CA PHE A 155 4.55 -0.75 26.77
C PHE A 155 5.90 -1.36 27.19
N VAL A 156 6.92 -0.53 27.31
CA VAL A 156 8.25 -0.89 27.81
C VAL A 156 8.71 0.17 28.82
N SER A 157 9.37 -0.26 29.91
CA SER A 157 10.01 0.65 30.86
C SER A 157 11.45 0.18 31.13
N LEU A 158 12.43 1.05 30.90
CA LEU A 158 13.85 0.74 30.95
C LEU A 158 14.52 1.50 32.09
N ARG A 159 14.83 0.81 33.19
CA ARG A 159 15.65 1.35 34.28
C ARG A 159 17.05 1.67 33.77
N VAL A 160 17.47 2.93 33.92
CA VAL A 160 18.78 3.39 33.48
C VAL A 160 19.88 2.88 34.43
N PRO A 161 20.99 2.30 33.91
CA PRO A 161 22.15 1.92 34.72
C PRO A 161 22.82 3.11 35.42
N HIS A 162 23.31 2.90 36.64
CA HIS A 162 24.00 3.91 37.46
C HIS A 162 25.45 4.18 37.04
N THR A 163 26.03 3.29 36.24
CA THR A 163 27.43 3.32 35.81
C THR A 163 27.50 3.17 34.30
N LYS A 164 28.50 3.81 33.68
CA LYS A 164 28.83 3.60 32.27
C LYS A 164 29.15 2.13 32.02
N GLY A 165 28.66 1.59 30.90
CA GLY A 165 28.89 0.20 30.51
C GLY A 165 28.24 -0.11 29.16
N ASP A 166 28.25 -1.39 28.80
CA ASP A 166 27.64 -1.91 27.57
C ASP A 166 26.17 -2.32 27.79
N PHE A 167 25.52 -2.77 26.71
CA PHE A 167 24.19 -3.38 26.82
C PHE A 167 24.28 -4.71 27.59
N SER A 168 23.28 -4.94 28.44
CA SER A 168 23.18 -6.04 29.40
C SER A 168 22.22 -7.14 28.96
N ARG A 169 21.39 -6.88 27.95
CA ARG A 169 20.35 -7.78 27.42
C ARG A 169 20.70 -8.27 26.00
N SER A 170 20.00 -9.31 25.56
CA SER A 170 20.11 -9.78 24.17
C SER A 170 19.48 -8.79 23.18
N GLN A 171 19.92 -8.82 21.93
CA GLN A 171 19.41 -7.98 20.82
C GLN A 171 17.95 -8.29 20.41
N GLN A 172 17.29 -9.24 21.10
CA GLN A 172 15.85 -9.51 20.99
C GLN A 172 15.01 -8.73 22.02
N SER A 173 15.66 -7.98 22.93
CA SER A 173 15.04 -7.19 23.99
C SER A 173 15.42 -5.70 23.89
N TRP A 174 14.52 -4.82 24.35
CA TRP A 174 14.86 -3.41 24.58
C TRP A 174 15.87 -3.29 25.71
N ASP A 175 16.86 -2.42 25.54
CA ASP A 175 17.87 -2.14 26.57
C ASP A 175 18.34 -0.68 26.54
N VAL A 176 18.93 -0.21 27.64
CA VAL A 176 19.50 1.15 27.75
C VAL A 176 20.84 1.12 28.47
N ARG A 177 21.83 1.81 27.93
CA ARG A 177 23.15 1.98 28.56
C ARG A 177 23.47 3.46 28.81
N LEU A 178 24.09 3.73 29.95
CA LEU A 178 24.65 5.03 30.28
C LEU A 178 25.96 5.22 29.50
N THR A 179 26.05 6.24 28.64
CA THR A 179 27.26 6.49 27.82
C THR A 179 28.14 7.58 28.42
N HIS A 180 27.52 8.59 29.06
CA HIS A 180 28.19 9.65 29.81
C HIS A 180 27.23 10.29 30.84
N HIS A 181 27.77 10.81 31.94
CA HIS A 181 27.07 11.61 32.94
C HIS A 181 28.01 12.72 33.40
N ASP A 182 27.54 13.96 33.32
CA ASP A 182 28.15 15.12 33.99
C ASP A 182 27.06 15.88 34.74
N ARG A 183 27.21 16.01 36.06
CA ARG A 183 26.31 16.76 36.97
C ARG A 183 24.83 16.48 36.74
N ALA A 184 24.15 17.35 35.98
CA ALA A 184 22.71 17.31 35.70
C ALA A 184 22.37 16.81 34.29
N VAL A 185 23.35 16.42 33.47
CA VAL A 185 23.16 15.90 32.09
C VAL A 185 23.57 14.43 32.04
N MET A 186 22.67 13.61 31.50
CA MET A 186 22.81 12.17 31.37
C MET A 186 22.65 11.76 29.91
N SER A 187 23.75 11.35 29.28
CA SER A 187 23.76 10.85 27.90
C SER A 187 23.53 9.34 27.89
N LEU A 188 22.54 8.91 27.13
CA LEU A 188 22.06 7.53 27.07
C LEU A 188 22.10 7.03 25.63
N GLN A 189 22.17 5.70 25.49
CA GLN A 189 21.95 5.01 24.23
C GLN A 189 20.93 3.89 24.47
N VAL A 190 19.86 3.89 23.68
CA VAL A 190 18.75 2.93 23.78
C VAL A 190 18.81 2.00 22.58
N PHE A 191 18.75 0.69 22.81
CA PHE A 191 18.65 -0.31 21.77
C PHE A 191 17.20 -0.75 21.58
N VAL A 192 16.71 -0.68 20.34
CA VAL A 192 15.37 -1.10 19.93
C VAL A 192 15.50 -2.46 19.21
N PRO A 193 14.87 -3.55 19.68
CA PRO A 193 15.02 -4.86 19.04
C PRO A 193 14.24 -4.97 17.71
N ALA A 194 14.63 -5.92 16.88
CA ALA A 194 14.11 -6.05 15.50
C ALA A 194 12.65 -6.58 15.40
N ASN A 195 12.04 -6.94 16.53
CA ASN A 195 10.67 -7.43 16.64
C ASN A 195 9.66 -6.35 17.13
N VAL A 196 10.06 -5.08 17.18
CA VAL A 196 9.23 -3.96 17.66
C VAL A 196 8.17 -3.56 16.64
N SER A 197 6.99 -3.15 17.13
CA SER A 197 5.90 -2.62 16.32
C SER A 197 6.27 -1.31 15.64
N VAL A 198 6.06 -1.19 14.33
CA VAL A 198 6.29 0.07 13.60
C VAL A 198 5.15 1.09 13.82
N GLY A 199 5.48 2.38 13.65
CA GLY A 199 4.57 3.50 13.85
C GLY A 199 5.05 4.49 14.91
N LEU A 200 4.11 5.26 15.48
CA LEU A 200 4.37 6.34 16.43
C LEU A 200 4.50 5.82 17.88
N TRP A 201 5.66 6.09 18.48
CA TRP A 201 6.00 5.75 19.87
C TRP A 201 6.18 6.99 20.74
N ARG A 202 5.49 7.02 21.87
CA ARG A 202 5.62 8.05 22.91
C ARG A 202 6.73 7.70 23.87
N MET A 203 7.59 8.66 24.19
CA MET A 203 8.59 8.56 25.25
C MET A 203 8.21 9.39 26.48
N ALA A 204 8.48 8.85 27.66
CA ALA A 204 8.47 9.60 28.91
C ALA A 204 9.65 9.19 29.80
N VAL A 205 10.15 10.13 30.60
CA VAL A 205 11.17 9.87 31.62
C VAL A 205 10.47 9.83 32.98
N LEU A 206 10.53 8.68 33.64
CA LEU A 206 9.99 8.47 34.98
C LEU A 206 11.13 8.49 36.00
N SER A 207 11.13 9.48 36.87
CA SER A 207 12.13 9.65 37.94
C SER A 207 11.52 9.29 39.30
N ARG A 208 12.30 8.63 40.16
CA ARG A 208 11.89 8.19 41.49
C ARG A 208 13.01 8.43 42.50
N SER A 209 12.62 8.69 43.76
CA SER A 209 13.55 8.70 44.88
C SER A 209 13.72 7.27 45.43
N ARG A 210 14.97 6.85 45.61
CA ARG A 210 15.33 5.62 46.34
C ARG A 210 15.08 5.75 47.85
N ALA A 211 15.00 6.98 48.36
CA ALA A 211 14.78 7.28 49.77
C ALA A 211 13.28 7.45 50.13
N ASP A 212 12.43 7.81 49.16
CA ASP A 212 10.97 7.89 49.31
C ASP A 212 10.28 7.30 48.06
N PRO A 213 9.78 6.05 48.11
CA PRO A 213 9.11 5.41 46.98
C PRO A 213 7.86 6.12 46.45
N GLU A 214 7.23 7.00 47.25
CA GLU A 214 6.09 7.82 46.81
C GLU A 214 6.56 9.10 46.08
N ALA A 215 7.80 9.54 46.30
CA ALA A 215 8.39 10.66 45.57
C ALA A 215 8.78 10.21 44.15
N ARG A 216 7.93 10.60 43.19
CA ARG A 216 8.05 10.31 41.76
C ARG A 216 7.69 11.54 40.92
N ASP A 217 8.37 11.69 39.78
CA ASP A 217 8.12 12.72 38.77
C ASP A 217 8.08 12.05 37.39
N LYS A 218 7.25 12.55 36.46
CA LYS A 218 7.14 11.97 35.11
C LYS A 218 7.04 13.05 34.04
N TYR A 219 8.15 13.26 33.35
CA TYR A 219 8.23 14.10 32.16
C TYR A 219 7.76 13.30 30.94
N ARG A 220 6.86 13.87 30.13
CA ARG A 220 6.52 13.35 28.80
C ARG A 220 7.28 14.19 27.77
N HIS A 221 7.96 13.55 26.83
CA HIS A 221 8.51 14.28 25.69
C HIS A 221 7.33 14.74 24.79
N PRO A 222 7.35 15.95 24.21
CA PRO A 222 6.21 16.50 23.48
C PRO A 222 5.99 15.83 22.10
N SER A 223 7.07 15.40 21.45
CA SER A 223 7.05 14.81 20.11
C SER A 223 6.95 13.28 20.16
N ASP A 224 6.30 12.68 19.16
CA ASP A 224 6.30 11.22 18.96
C ASP A 224 7.55 10.79 18.19
N ILE A 225 7.98 9.53 18.40
CA ILE A 225 9.11 8.89 17.73
C ILE A 225 8.57 7.97 16.63
N TYR A 226 9.04 8.12 15.39
CA TYR A 226 8.74 7.18 14.32
C TYR A 226 9.70 5.98 14.41
N VAL A 227 9.14 4.78 14.60
CA VAL A 227 9.88 3.51 14.50
C VAL A 227 9.50 2.82 13.20
N LEU A 228 10.50 2.60 12.34
CA LEU A 228 10.38 2.00 11.00
C LEU A 228 10.99 0.59 10.95
N PHE A 229 10.69 -0.16 9.89
CA PHE A 229 11.38 -1.41 9.56
C PHE A 229 12.85 -1.17 9.16
N ASN A 230 13.71 -2.18 9.34
CA ASN A 230 15.15 -2.06 9.15
C ASN A 230 15.77 -3.08 8.17
N PRO A 231 15.82 -2.77 6.86
CA PRO A 231 16.52 -3.56 5.85
C PRO A 231 18.02 -3.76 6.09
N TRP A 232 18.65 -2.97 6.97
CA TRP A 232 20.07 -3.09 7.33
C TRP A 232 20.32 -4.03 8.52
N CYS A 233 19.30 -4.38 9.30
CA CYS A 233 19.44 -5.23 10.48
C CYS A 233 19.20 -6.70 10.15
N LYS A 234 20.20 -7.57 10.38
CA LYS A 234 20.13 -9.02 10.08
C LYS A 234 19.06 -9.79 10.87
N ASP A 235 18.58 -9.24 12.00
CA ASP A 235 17.50 -9.82 12.81
C ASP A 235 16.10 -9.37 12.37
N ASP A 236 15.99 -8.34 11.51
CA ASP A 236 14.71 -7.90 10.95
C ASP A 236 14.26 -8.83 9.82
N LEU A 237 12.96 -9.11 9.76
CA LEU A 237 12.37 -9.94 8.72
C LEU A 237 12.40 -9.29 7.33
N VAL A 238 12.65 -7.98 7.23
CA VAL A 238 12.86 -7.28 5.95
C VAL A 238 14.34 -7.13 5.55
N TYR A 239 15.26 -7.83 6.23
CA TYR A 239 16.70 -7.72 5.96
C TYR A 239 17.05 -7.96 4.48
N MET A 240 17.78 -7.03 3.87
CA MET A 240 18.18 -7.07 2.48
C MET A 240 19.70 -6.90 2.38
N GLU A 241 20.43 -7.98 2.15
CA GLU A 241 21.89 -7.98 2.24
C GLU A 241 22.56 -7.12 1.15
N ASN A 242 22.06 -7.17 -0.09
CA ASN A 242 22.60 -6.39 -1.19
C ASN A 242 22.39 -4.88 -0.95
N GLU A 243 23.45 -4.08 -1.14
CA GLU A 243 23.43 -2.63 -0.88
C GLU A 243 22.81 -1.83 -2.02
N ASP A 244 23.09 -2.18 -3.28
CA ASP A 244 22.44 -1.58 -4.46
C ASP A 244 20.91 -1.80 -4.45
N TRP A 245 20.48 -2.95 -3.93
CA TRP A 245 19.07 -3.27 -3.71
C TRP A 245 18.46 -2.43 -2.57
N ARG A 246 19.18 -2.18 -1.47
CA ARG A 246 18.72 -1.22 -0.43
C ARG A 246 18.66 0.21 -0.97
N ARG A 247 19.62 0.60 -1.83
CA ARG A 247 19.60 1.90 -2.53
C ARG A 247 18.38 2.00 -3.43
N GLU A 248 18.11 1.02 -4.30
CA GLU A 248 16.93 1.06 -5.18
C GLU A 248 15.61 0.94 -4.43
N TYR A 249 15.44 -0.13 -3.65
CA TYR A 249 14.13 -0.59 -3.19
C TYR A 249 13.69 0.04 -1.86
N VAL A 250 14.50 0.94 -1.28
CA VAL A 250 14.18 1.70 -0.06
C VAL A 250 14.51 3.19 -0.22
N LEU A 251 15.71 3.51 -0.73
CA LEU A 251 16.23 4.89 -0.73
C LEU A 251 15.95 5.68 -2.02
N ASN A 252 15.76 5.03 -3.17
CA ASN A 252 15.41 5.73 -4.41
C ASN A 252 13.93 6.17 -4.36
N ASP A 253 13.67 7.45 -4.61
CA ASP A 253 12.35 8.07 -4.52
C ASP A 253 11.70 8.38 -5.89
N VAL A 254 12.40 8.10 -6.99
CA VAL A 254 11.84 8.10 -8.35
C VAL A 254 12.06 6.74 -9.02
N GLY A 255 10.98 6.17 -9.53
CA GLY A 255 10.98 4.90 -10.25
C GLY A 255 10.42 5.03 -11.66
N LYS A 256 10.05 3.88 -12.21
CA LYS A 256 9.44 3.71 -13.51
C LYS A 256 8.49 2.52 -13.44
N ILE A 257 7.30 2.68 -14.00
CA ILE A 257 6.25 1.65 -14.06
C ILE A 257 6.00 1.33 -15.53
N TYR A 258 5.98 0.05 -15.88
CA TYR A 258 5.83 -0.39 -17.26
C TYR A 258 4.35 -0.64 -17.59
N MET A 259 3.97 -0.35 -18.82
CA MET A 259 2.61 -0.34 -19.35
C MET A 259 2.64 -0.58 -20.87
N GLY A 260 1.49 -0.57 -21.55
CA GLY A 260 1.40 -0.86 -22.99
C GLY A 260 1.01 -2.31 -23.25
N SER A 261 1.38 -2.87 -24.41
CA SER A 261 1.24 -4.31 -24.68
C SER A 261 2.61 -4.99 -24.66
N TRP A 262 2.67 -6.33 -24.59
CA TRP A 262 3.95 -7.04 -24.57
C TRP A 262 4.82 -6.78 -25.82
N LYS A 263 4.19 -6.48 -26.96
CA LYS A 263 4.85 -6.08 -28.21
C LYS A 263 5.41 -4.65 -28.17
N GLN A 264 4.79 -3.76 -27.41
CA GLN A 264 5.19 -2.37 -27.22
C GLN A 264 5.17 -1.97 -25.73
N PRO A 265 6.10 -2.50 -24.91
CA PRO A 265 6.18 -2.10 -23.51
C PRO A 265 6.77 -0.69 -23.42
N GLU A 266 6.07 0.22 -22.77
CA GLU A 266 6.50 1.58 -22.48
C GLU A 266 6.58 1.80 -20.97
N GLY A 267 7.63 2.46 -20.48
CA GLY A 267 7.78 2.75 -19.07
C GLY A 267 7.56 4.22 -18.73
N ARG A 268 6.49 4.50 -17.99
CA ARG A 268 6.18 5.80 -17.41
C ARG A 268 7.04 6.05 -16.18
N GLN A 269 7.72 7.18 -16.12
CA GLN A 269 8.44 7.60 -14.92
C GLN A 269 7.45 7.91 -13.79
N TRP A 270 7.78 7.61 -12.54
CA TRP A 270 6.88 7.79 -11.40
C TRP A 270 7.61 8.32 -10.17
N ILE A 271 7.10 9.42 -9.61
CA ILE A 271 7.58 9.97 -8.33
C ILE A 271 6.92 9.18 -7.19
N PHE A 272 7.72 8.40 -6.44
CA PHE A 272 7.26 7.86 -5.16
C PHE A 272 7.33 8.99 -4.11
N GLY A 273 8.49 9.63 -4.00
CA GLY A 273 8.71 10.75 -3.08
C GLY A 273 8.46 10.38 -1.62
N GLN A 274 8.82 9.16 -1.20
CA GLN A 274 8.48 8.61 0.12
C GLN A 274 9.02 9.42 1.32
N PHE A 275 9.93 10.36 1.08
CA PHE A 275 10.52 11.25 2.08
C PHE A 275 9.75 12.56 2.30
N GLY A 276 8.73 12.83 1.48
CA GLY A 276 7.91 14.03 1.56
C GLY A 276 7.24 14.24 2.92
N ASP A 277 7.15 15.49 3.36
CA ASP A 277 6.73 15.90 4.72
C ASP A 277 5.40 15.31 5.20
N MET A 278 4.48 15.00 4.28
CA MET A 278 3.15 14.41 4.56
C MET A 278 3.09 12.87 4.44
N VAL A 279 4.14 12.20 3.95
CA VAL A 279 4.12 10.74 3.72
C VAL A 279 4.12 9.94 5.02
N LEU A 280 5.00 10.25 5.98
CA LEU A 280 4.98 9.57 7.29
C LEU A 280 3.67 9.80 8.09
N PRO A 281 3.07 11.01 8.08
CA PRO A 281 1.69 11.20 8.53
C PRO A 281 0.68 10.30 7.80
N ALA A 282 0.73 10.20 6.46
CA ALA A 282 -0.16 9.33 5.69
C ALA A 282 -0.02 7.86 6.06
N CYS A 283 1.21 7.34 6.15
CA CYS A 283 1.50 5.97 6.59
C CYS A 283 1.00 5.70 8.03
N SER A 284 1.04 6.70 8.91
CA SER A 284 0.51 6.59 10.27
C SER A 284 -1.02 6.49 10.25
N LEU A 285 -1.68 7.34 9.47
CA LEU A 285 -3.15 7.34 9.29
C LEU A 285 -3.65 6.05 8.62
N VAL A 286 -2.90 5.50 7.67
CA VAL A 286 -3.13 4.19 7.05
C VAL A 286 -3.09 3.08 8.11
N LEU A 287 -2.03 3.02 8.93
CA LEU A 287 -1.89 2.01 9.98
C LEU A 287 -2.95 2.17 11.08
N ASP A 288 -3.38 3.39 11.40
CA ASP A 288 -4.39 3.69 12.44
C ASP A 288 -5.84 3.51 11.97
N LYS A 289 -6.15 3.67 10.68
CA LYS A 289 -7.44 3.26 10.10
C LYS A 289 -7.50 1.76 9.80
N SER A 290 -6.36 1.10 9.56
CA SER A 290 -6.31 -0.34 9.33
C SER A 290 -6.82 -1.15 10.52
N ARG A 291 -7.26 -2.38 10.25
CA ARG A 291 -7.71 -3.35 11.25
C ARG A 291 -6.58 -3.93 12.13
N LEU A 292 -5.34 -3.44 11.99
CA LEU A 292 -4.19 -3.91 12.77
C LEU A 292 -4.16 -3.34 14.19
N THR A 293 -4.20 -4.24 15.17
CA THR A 293 -3.77 -3.88 16.54
C THR A 293 -2.31 -3.39 16.51
N HIS A 294 -1.97 -2.44 17.38
CA HIS A 294 -0.62 -1.88 17.48
C HIS A 294 0.47 -2.97 17.65
N ALA A 295 0.18 -4.06 18.37
CA ALA A 295 1.10 -5.20 18.50
C ALA A 295 1.28 -6.00 17.20
N ALA A 296 0.25 -6.10 16.35
CA ALA A 296 0.34 -6.78 15.06
C ALA A 296 1.27 -6.04 14.08
N ARG A 297 1.48 -4.73 14.26
CA ARG A 297 2.44 -3.91 13.47
C ARG A 297 3.90 -4.30 13.68
N ALA A 298 4.20 -5.29 14.54
CA ALA A 298 5.51 -5.91 14.64
C ALA A 298 5.83 -6.89 13.48
N ASN A 299 4.82 -7.42 12.80
CA ASN A 299 4.98 -8.43 11.76
C ASN A 299 4.79 -7.82 10.36
N PRO A 300 5.82 -7.80 9.48
CA PRO A 300 5.69 -7.21 8.14
C PRO A 300 4.65 -7.94 7.28
N VAL A 301 4.46 -9.26 7.43
CA VAL A 301 3.43 -10.04 6.71
C VAL A 301 2.04 -9.44 6.94
N LYS A 302 1.74 -9.07 8.20
CA LYS A 302 0.47 -8.44 8.57
C LYS A 302 0.40 -6.98 8.16
N VAL A 303 1.52 -6.26 8.19
CA VAL A 303 1.58 -4.86 7.75
C VAL A 303 1.36 -4.74 6.24
N VAL A 304 2.00 -5.56 5.40
CA VAL A 304 1.82 -5.44 3.94
C VAL A 304 0.43 -5.85 3.46
N ARG A 305 -0.19 -6.89 4.06
CA ARG A 305 -1.59 -7.25 3.79
C ARG A 305 -2.57 -6.13 4.17
N ALA A 306 -2.28 -5.41 5.25
CA ALA A 306 -3.04 -4.21 5.62
C ALA A 306 -2.73 -3.00 4.73
N ILE A 307 -1.55 -2.92 4.11
CA ILE A 307 -1.22 -1.87 3.13
C ILE A 307 -1.97 -2.14 1.82
N SER A 308 -2.02 -3.37 1.29
CA SER A 308 -2.81 -3.67 0.09
C SER A 308 -4.29 -3.32 0.29
N ALA A 309 -4.87 -3.74 1.42
CA ALA A 309 -6.24 -3.36 1.80
C ALA A 309 -6.47 -1.84 1.90
N MET A 310 -5.57 -1.11 2.57
CA MET A 310 -5.76 0.31 2.89
C MET A 310 -5.32 1.28 1.79
N VAL A 311 -4.64 0.81 0.73
CA VAL A 311 -4.26 1.67 -0.40
C VAL A 311 -5.44 1.91 -1.34
N ASN A 312 -6.33 0.93 -1.54
CA ASN A 312 -7.64 1.17 -2.14
C ASN A 312 -8.69 1.62 -1.11
N SER A 313 -9.85 2.03 -1.60
CA SER A 313 -10.95 2.53 -0.76
C SER A 313 -12.24 1.70 -0.83
N ALA A 314 -12.18 0.44 -1.28
CA ALA A 314 -13.38 -0.37 -1.52
C ALA A 314 -14.14 -0.70 -0.22
N ASP A 315 -13.42 -1.13 0.83
CA ASP A 315 -14.02 -1.55 2.11
C ASP A 315 -13.79 -0.52 3.24
N ASP A 316 -12.52 -0.30 3.62
CA ASP A 316 -12.13 0.49 4.80
C ASP A 316 -11.92 1.99 4.51
N GLY A 317 -12.35 2.45 3.33
CA GLY A 317 -12.24 3.85 2.91
C GLY A 317 -10.80 4.37 2.92
N GLY A 318 -9.85 3.59 2.39
CA GLY A 318 -8.42 3.89 2.33
C GLY A 318 -8.03 4.99 1.35
N ILE A 319 -6.80 4.94 0.83
CA ILE A 319 -6.15 6.12 0.20
C ILE A 319 -6.80 6.52 -1.13
N VAL A 320 -7.03 5.57 -2.05
CA VAL A 320 -7.39 5.86 -3.45
C VAL A 320 -8.68 5.14 -3.86
N THR A 321 -9.58 5.86 -4.53
CA THR A 321 -10.80 5.29 -5.13
C THR A 321 -10.52 4.79 -6.55
N GLY A 322 -10.91 3.56 -6.87
CA GLY A 322 -10.76 2.99 -8.23
C GLY A 322 -11.83 3.48 -9.19
N ASN A 323 -11.47 3.76 -10.46
CA ASN A 323 -12.43 4.08 -11.52
C ASN A 323 -11.87 3.69 -12.90
N TRP A 324 -12.65 2.93 -13.67
CA TRP A 324 -12.35 2.46 -15.03
C TRP A 324 -13.49 2.80 -16.03
N SER A 325 -14.35 3.75 -15.69
CA SER A 325 -15.54 4.09 -16.48
C SER A 325 -15.27 4.96 -17.72
N GLY A 326 -14.08 5.56 -17.80
CA GLY A 326 -13.76 6.60 -18.79
C GLY A 326 -14.30 8.00 -18.44
N ASN A 327 -15.11 8.16 -17.37
CA ASN A 327 -15.50 9.46 -16.83
C ASN A 327 -14.79 9.70 -15.48
N TYR A 328 -14.20 10.90 -15.33
CA TYR A 328 -13.46 11.33 -14.16
C TYR A 328 -13.77 12.79 -13.77
N ASP A 329 -14.95 13.32 -14.17
CA ASP A 329 -15.31 14.76 -14.09
C ASP A 329 -15.30 15.33 -12.64
N ASP A 330 -15.47 14.48 -11.63
CA ASP A 330 -15.47 14.82 -10.20
C ASP A 330 -14.17 14.44 -9.47
N GLY A 331 -13.09 14.15 -10.20
CA GLY A 331 -11.79 13.78 -9.63
C GLY A 331 -10.60 14.04 -10.55
N THR A 332 -9.46 13.43 -10.23
CA THR A 332 -8.28 13.40 -11.10
C THR A 332 -8.30 12.13 -11.94
N ALA A 333 -8.32 12.27 -13.26
CA ALA A 333 -8.20 11.12 -14.17
C ALA A 333 -6.89 10.35 -13.91
N PRO A 334 -6.89 9.00 -13.84
CA PRO A 334 -5.75 8.20 -13.39
C PRO A 334 -4.41 8.47 -14.11
N TRP A 335 -4.45 8.82 -15.40
CA TRP A 335 -3.27 9.13 -16.21
C TRP A 335 -2.74 10.56 -16.03
N MET A 336 -3.38 11.42 -15.23
CA MET A 336 -2.85 12.74 -14.88
C MET A 336 -1.93 12.69 -13.65
N TRP A 337 -1.90 11.59 -12.88
CA TRP A 337 -1.00 11.46 -11.74
C TRP A 337 0.45 11.24 -12.17
N THR A 338 1.33 12.14 -11.76
CA THR A 338 2.78 12.07 -11.92
C THR A 338 3.50 11.44 -10.72
N GLY A 339 2.84 11.37 -9.56
CA GLY A 339 3.43 10.83 -8.35
C GLY A 339 2.47 10.50 -7.23
N SER A 340 2.97 9.75 -6.26
CA SER A 340 2.22 9.35 -5.05
C SER A 340 2.24 10.42 -3.95
N SER A 341 3.20 11.34 -3.96
CA SER A 341 3.31 12.38 -2.94
C SER A 341 2.10 13.31 -2.90
N ALA A 342 1.62 13.76 -4.06
CA ALA A 342 0.41 14.59 -4.17
C ALA A 342 -0.85 13.87 -3.64
N ILE A 343 -1.02 12.59 -3.98
CA ILE A 343 -2.13 11.74 -3.52
C ILE A 343 -2.10 11.61 -1.99
N LEU A 344 -0.95 11.28 -1.41
CA LEU A 344 -0.79 11.09 0.04
C LEU A 344 -0.95 12.42 0.80
N GLU A 345 -0.47 13.53 0.24
CA GLU A 345 -0.69 14.86 0.79
C GLU A 345 -2.17 15.26 0.77
N GLN A 346 -2.88 15.01 -0.34
CA GLN A 346 -4.32 15.25 -0.43
C GLN A 346 -5.09 14.41 0.60
N TYR A 347 -4.82 13.12 0.69
CA TYR A 347 -5.42 12.20 1.67
C TYR A 347 -5.22 12.66 3.12
N VAL A 348 -4.04 13.19 3.47
CA VAL A 348 -3.79 13.75 4.82
C VAL A 348 -4.54 15.08 5.02
N LYS A 349 -4.52 15.99 4.03
CA LYS A 349 -5.21 17.29 4.10
C LYS A 349 -6.74 17.14 4.20
N THR A 350 -7.34 16.09 3.63
CA THR A 350 -8.77 15.77 3.75
C THR A 350 -9.13 14.95 5.00
N GLY A 351 -8.20 14.79 5.95
CA GLY A 351 -8.41 14.05 7.19
C GLY A 351 -8.53 12.52 7.02
N GLY A 352 -8.02 11.98 5.92
CA GLY A 352 -8.14 10.58 5.54
C GLY A 352 -9.40 10.27 4.71
N THR A 353 -9.84 11.21 3.87
CA THR A 353 -10.89 10.96 2.87
C THR A 353 -10.25 10.52 1.56
N SER A 354 -10.76 9.44 0.95
CA SER A 354 -10.26 8.82 -0.28
C SER A 354 -10.01 9.83 -1.42
N VAL A 355 -9.00 9.57 -2.23
CA VAL A 355 -8.61 10.40 -3.38
C VAL A 355 -9.12 9.79 -4.68
N ASN A 356 -9.90 10.57 -5.43
CA ASN A 356 -10.42 10.21 -6.75
C ASN A 356 -9.43 10.67 -7.85
N TYR A 357 -8.97 9.84 -8.79
CA TYR A 357 -9.16 8.40 -8.96
C TYR A 357 -7.85 7.67 -9.29
N GLY A 358 -7.83 6.35 -9.09
CA GLY A 358 -6.73 5.47 -9.44
C GLY A 358 -7.12 4.28 -10.31
N GLN A 359 -6.09 3.69 -10.91
CA GLN A 359 -6.07 2.40 -11.63
C GLN A 359 -4.76 1.68 -11.22
N CYS A 360 -4.48 0.45 -11.66
CA CYS A 360 -3.46 -0.42 -11.03
C CYS A 360 -2.06 0.21 -10.84
N TRP A 361 -1.53 0.94 -11.83
CA TRP A 361 -0.23 1.63 -11.68
C TRP A 361 -0.24 2.72 -10.61
N VAL A 362 -1.39 3.39 -10.38
CA VAL A 362 -1.56 4.40 -9.32
C VAL A 362 -1.59 3.72 -7.95
N PHE A 363 -2.34 2.61 -7.82
CA PHE A 363 -2.36 1.79 -6.60
C PHE A 363 -0.95 1.25 -6.29
N SER A 364 -0.27 0.65 -7.28
CA SER A 364 1.10 0.14 -7.15
C SER A 364 2.11 1.23 -6.80
N GLY A 365 2.01 2.42 -7.40
CA GLY A 365 2.86 3.57 -7.06
C GLY A 365 2.68 4.02 -5.60
N VAL A 366 1.43 4.16 -5.16
CA VAL A 366 1.10 4.57 -3.78
C VAL A 366 1.50 3.49 -2.77
N CYS A 367 1.23 2.22 -3.05
CA CYS A 367 1.62 1.08 -2.23
C CYS A 367 3.15 0.98 -2.08
N ASN A 368 3.91 1.06 -3.19
CA ASN A 368 5.37 1.11 -3.15
C ASN A 368 5.87 2.28 -2.29
N THR A 369 5.26 3.45 -2.40
CA THR A 369 5.62 4.64 -1.61
C THR A 369 5.40 4.41 -0.11
N VAL A 370 4.24 3.86 0.29
CA VAL A 370 3.92 3.54 1.69
C VAL A 370 4.87 2.47 2.25
N CYS A 371 5.16 1.42 1.48
CA CYS A 371 6.12 0.37 1.85
C CYS A 371 7.54 0.95 2.06
N ARG A 372 8.06 1.72 1.09
CA ARG A 372 9.39 2.34 1.18
C ARG A 372 9.50 3.32 2.35
N ALA A 373 8.48 4.15 2.57
CA ALA A 373 8.39 5.07 3.71
C ALA A 373 8.47 4.34 5.06
N LEU A 374 7.77 3.21 5.19
CA LEU A 374 7.79 2.37 6.39
C LEU A 374 9.09 1.55 6.54
N GLY A 375 9.96 1.53 5.52
CA GLY A 375 11.21 0.79 5.52
C GLY A 375 11.10 -0.66 5.03
N ILE A 376 10.03 -1.01 4.32
CA ILE A 376 9.87 -2.31 3.68
C ILE A 376 10.44 -2.19 2.25
N PRO A 377 11.46 -2.97 1.85
CA PRO A 377 12.00 -2.89 0.49
C PRO A 377 10.94 -3.34 -0.52
N CYS A 378 10.67 -2.51 -1.51
CA CYS A 378 9.55 -2.70 -2.44
C CYS A 378 9.90 -2.27 -3.86
N ARG A 379 9.30 -2.93 -4.86
CA ARG A 379 9.31 -2.50 -6.27
C ARG A 379 7.93 -2.70 -6.91
N PRO A 380 7.49 -1.80 -7.82
CA PRO A 380 6.36 -2.09 -8.69
C PRO A 380 6.75 -3.19 -9.69
N VAL A 381 5.77 -4.00 -10.09
CA VAL A 381 5.94 -5.08 -11.07
C VAL A 381 4.78 -5.05 -12.04
N THR A 382 5.08 -5.11 -13.34
CA THR A 382 4.09 -5.14 -14.43
C THR A 382 4.03 -6.53 -15.03
N CYS A 383 2.86 -7.14 -15.10
CA CYS A 383 2.59 -8.35 -15.86
C CYS A 383 1.86 -8.01 -17.16
N TYR A 384 2.28 -8.57 -18.29
CA TYR A 384 1.61 -8.41 -19.59
C TYR A 384 0.75 -9.62 -19.94
N ALA A 385 -0.43 -9.36 -20.52
CA ALA A 385 -1.51 -10.34 -20.62
C ALA A 385 -1.80 -11.03 -19.26
N SER A 386 -1.98 -10.21 -18.22
CA SER A 386 -2.26 -10.69 -16.87
C SER A 386 -3.68 -11.25 -16.82
N ALA A 387 -3.83 -12.50 -16.42
CA ALA A 387 -5.15 -13.08 -16.20
C ALA A 387 -5.85 -12.44 -14.99
N HIS A 388 -7.18 -12.40 -15.04
CA HIS A 388 -8.06 -12.05 -13.94
C HIS A 388 -9.18 -13.11 -13.89
N ASP A 389 -8.81 -14.23 -13.28
CA ASP A 389 -9.65 -15.37 -12.89
C ASP A 389 -10.64 -14.92 -11.81
N THR A 390 -11.93 -15.21 -12.02
CA THR A 390 -13.04 -14.79 -11.15
C THR A 390 -13.74 -15.95 -10.43
N ASP A 391 -13.23 -17.18 -10.53
CA ASP A 391 -13.81 -18.37 -9.87
C ASP A 391 -12.81 -19.38 -9.28
N GLU A 392 -11.52 -19.01 -9.20
CA GLU A 392 -10.38 -19.81 -8.69
C GLU A 392 -10.08 -21.07 -9.53
N SER A 393 -10.51 -21.10 -10.80
CA SER A 393 -10.28 -22.22 -11.74
C SER A 393 -8.84 -22.35 -12.23
N ILE A 394 -7.99 -21.33 -12.01
CA ILE A 394 -6.66 -21.14 -12.62
C ILE A 394 -6.67 -21.25 -14.16
N THR A 395 -7.82 -20.96 -14.78
CA THR A 395 -8.04 -20.94 -16.23
C THR A 395 -8.73 -19.64 -16.65
N ILE A 396 -8.87 -19.41 -17.96
CA ILE A 396 -9.68 -18.31 -18.51
C ILE A 396 -10.68 -18.89 -19.50
N ASP A 397 -11.96 -18.89 -19.14
CA ASP A 397 -12.96 -19.70 -19.84
C ASP A 397 -13.76 -18.88 -20.88
N ARG A 398 -13.41 -19.09 -22.15
CA ARG A 398 -14.02 -18.44 -23.32
C ARG A 398 -15.11 -19.34 -23.92
N TYR A 399 -16.36 -18.87 -23.92
CA TYR A 399 -17.51 -19.61 -24.42
C TYR A 399 -17.94 -19.11 -25.81
N PHE A 400 -18.17 -20.03 -26.75
CA PHE A 400 -18.53 -19.71 -28.14
C PHE A 400 -19.78 -20.45 -28.60
N ASP A 401 -20.64 -19.78 -29.38
CA ASP A 401 -21.77 -20.44 -30.02
C ASP A 401 -21.34 -21.33 -31.20
N LYS A 402 -22.31 -22.08 -31.75
CA LYS A 402 -22.12 -22.95 -32.91
C LYS A 402 -21.55 -22.24 -34.16
N ASP A 403 -21.85 -20.94 -34.33
CA ASP A 403 -21.45 -20.11 -35.47
C ASP A 403 -20.10 -19.41 -35.21
N GLY A 404 -19.68 -19.37 -33.94
CA GLY A 404 -18.37 -18.97 -33.43
C GLY A 404 -18.38 -17.73 -32.51
N GLU A 405 -19.49 -17.01 -32.35
CA GLU A 405 -19.46 -15.72 -31.64
C GLU A 405 -19.27 -15.90 -30.10
N GLU A 406 -18.51 -15.01 -29.46
CA GLU A 406 -18.22 -15.07 -28.02
C GLU A 406 -19.48 -14.80 -27.17
N LEU A 407 -19.87 -15.79 -26.38
CA LEU A 407 -21.03 -15.77 -25.49
C LEU A 407 -20.65 -15.16 -24.12
N LYS A 408 -20.35 -13.86 -24.12
CA LYS A 408 -19.99 -13.03 -22.94
C LYS A 408 -20.92 -13.11 -21.72
N LYS A 409 -22.09 -13.72 -21.84
CA LYS A 409 -22.97 -14.09 -20.71
C LYS A 409 -22.38 -15.19 -19.81
N TYR A 410 -21.37 -15.92 -20.29
CA TYR A 410 -20.72 -17.02 -19.58
C TYR A 410 -19.25 -16.70 -19.22
N SER A 411 -18.50 -16.09 -20.14
CA SER A 411 -17.12 -15.64 -19.88
C SER A 411 -17.10 -14.40 -18.99
N ARG A 412 -16.77 -14.59 -17.70
CA ARG A 412 -16.62 -13.51 -16.71
C ARG A 412 -15.19 -12.98 -16.65
N ASP A 413 -14.24 -13.87 -16.86
CA ASP A 413 -12.82 -13.63 -16.67
C ASP A 413 -12.27 -12.71 -17.74
N SER A 414 -11.20 -11.99 -17.41
CA SER A 414 -10.56 -11.03 -18.30
C SER A 414 -9.05 -11.29 -18.38
N ILE A 415 -8.44 -10.86 -19.48
CA ILE A 415 -6.99 -10.81 -19.61
C ILE A 415 -6.64 -9.35 -19.84
N TRP A 416 -5.95 -8.77 -18.86
CA TRP A 416 -5.55 -7.37 -18.84
C TRP A 416 -4.26 -7.25 -19.67
N ASN A 417 -4.27 -6.40 -20.69
CA ASN A 417 -3.15 -6.20 -21.61
C ASN A 417 -1.85 -5.93 -20.84
N PHE A 418 -1.96 -5.16 -19.76
CA PHE A 418 -1.02 -5.20 -18.63
C PHE A 418 -1.76 -5.05 -17.30
N HIS A 419 -1.15 -5.53 -16.22
CA HIS A 419 -1.53 -5.26 -14.83
C HIS A 419 -0.29 -4.88 -14.01
N VAL A 420 -0.46 -4.17 -12.89
CA VAL A 420 0.65 -3.66 -12.07
C VAL A 420 0.36 -3.84 -10.59
N TRP A 421 1.16 -4.68 -9.93
CA TRP A 421 1.16 -4.93 -8.49
C TRP A 421 2.50 -4.49 -7.85
N ASN A 422 2.80 -4.98 -6.65
CA ASN A 422 4.09 -4.76 -5.99
C ASN A 422 4.75 -6.06 -5.53
N GLU A 423 6.07 -6.12 -5.59
CA GLU A 423 6.86 -7.07 -4.80
C GLU A 423 7.40 -6.38 -3.55
N VAL A 424 7.32 -7.06 -2.40
CA VAL A 424 7.91 -6.65 -1.11
C VAL A 424 8.87 -7.72 -0.59
N TRP A 425 10.03 -7.30 -0.10
CA TRP A 425 11.07 -8.23 0.35
C TRP A 425 10.93 -8.58 1.84
N MET A 426 10.66 -9.84 2.17
CA MET A 426 10.67 -10.32 3.57
C MET A 426 10.86 -11.83 3.74
N ALA A 427 11.29 -12.22 4.94
CA ALA A 427 11.33 -13.62 5.39
C ALA A 427 9.95 -14.09 5.90
N ARG A 428 9.44 -15.19 5.32
CA ARG A 428 8.18 -15.84 5.69
C ARG A 428 8.37 -16.90 6.77
N LYS A 429 8.40 -16.48 8.04
CA LYS A 429 8.49 -17.41 9.20
C LYS A 429 7.18 -18.18 9.47
N ASP A 430 6.13 -17.87 8.73
CA ASP A 430 4.83 -18.52 8.66
C ASP A 430 4.75 -19.62 7.58
N LEU A 431 5.74 -19.70 6.67
CA LEU A 431 5.88 -20.72 5.64
C LEU A 431 7.13 -21.59 5.88
N PRO A 432 7.33 -22.69 5.14
CA PRO A 432 8.57 -23.46 5.18
C PRO A 432 9.81 -22.64 4.75
N SER A 433 11.00 -23.17 4.97
CA SER A 433 12.23 -22.55 4.47
C SER A 433 12.23 -22.53 2.93
N GLY A 434 12.63 -21.39 2.35
CA GLY A 434 12.70 -21.18 0.90
C GLY A 434 11.63 -20.25 0.31
N TYR A 435 10.57 -19.90 1.06
CA TYR A 435 9.47 -19.03 0.57
C TYR A 435 9.59 -17.55 0.95
N GLY A 436 10.67 -17.17 1.63
CA GLY A 436 11.05 -15.77 1.83
C GLY A 436 11.69 -15.13 0.58
N GLY A 437 12.04 -13.85 0.68
CA GLY A 437 12.48 -13.03 -0.44
C GLY A 437 11.33 -12.18 -0.96
N TRP A 438 11.22 -12.00 -2.27
CA TRP A 438 10.11 -11.26 -2.88
C TRP A 438 8.76 -11.95 -2.65
N GLN A 439 7.79 -11.17 -2.20
CA GLN A 439 6.40 -11.55 -2.03
C GLN A 439 5.53 -10.61 -2.88
N ALA A 440 4.61 -11.14 -3.67
CA ALA A 440 3.64 -10.32 -4.38
C ALA A 440 2.56 -9.82 -3.41
N ILE A 441 2.23 -8.53 -3.49
CA ILE A 441 1.02 -7.91 -2.94
C ILE A 441 0.40 -7.06 -4.03
N ASP A 442 -0.92 -7.07 -4.17
CA ASP A 442 -1.64 -6.09 -4.97
C ASP A 442 -2.63 -5.32 -4.10
N ALA A 443 -2.65 -4.01 -4.34
CA ALA A 443 -3.55 -3.05 -3.73
C ALA A 443 -4.76 -2.72 -4.63
N THR A 444 -4.74 -3.14 -5.89
CA THR A 444 -5.87 -2.96 -6.82
C THR A 444 -7.07 -3.77 -6.34
N PRO A 445 -8.28 -3.17 -6.25
CA PRO A 445 -9.49 -3.90 -5.86
C PRO A 445 -10.00 -4.75 -7.03
N GLN A 446 -9.41 -5.94 -7.17
CA GLN A 446 -9.76 -6.98 -8.14
C GLN A 446 -10.70 -7.99 -7.51
N GLU A 447 -10.18 -8.95 -6.75
CA GLU A 447 -10.96 -9.96 -6.01
C GLU A 447 -10.84 -9.82 -4.49
N THR A 448 -11.76 -10.44 -3.75
CA THR A 448 -11.82 -10.34 -2.28
C THR A 448 -11.18 -11.52 -1.56
N SER A 449 -10.16 -11.26 -0.75
CA SER A 449 -9.56 -12.25 0.16
C SER A 449 -9.95 -12.00 1.62
N ASP A 450 -10.32 -13.06 2.34
CA ASP A 450 -11.01 -13.00 3.65
C ASP A 450 -12.31 -12.15 3.63
N GLY A 451 -12.86 -11.84 2.45
CA GLY A 451 -14.00 -10.92 2.28
C GLY A 451 -13.64 -9.44 2.22
N PHE A 452 -12.38 -9.08 1.89
CA PHE A 452 -11.91 -7.72 1.68
C PHE A 452 -11.05 -7.61 0.41
N TYR A 453 -11.04 -6.46 -0.24
CA TYR A 453 -10.20 -6.19 -1.41
C TYR A 453 -8.73 -5.99 -1.01
N GLN A 454 -8.03 -7.11 -0.83
CA GLN A 454 -6.62 -7.20 -0.42
C GLN A 454 -5.99 -8.42 -1.09
N VAL A 455 -4.78 -8.28 -1.65
CA VAL A 455 -4.00 -9.42 -2.17
C VAL A 455 -2.64 -9.49 -1.48
N GLY A 456 -2.25 -10.71 -1.13
CA GLY A 456 -0.94 -11.10 -0.62
C GLY A 456 -0.73 -10.90 0.89
N PRO A 457 0.50 -11.13 1.38
CA PRO A 457 1.69 -11.49 0.61
C PRO A 457 1.67 -12.95 0.11
N CYS A 458 1.70 -13.11 -1.21
CA CYS A 458 1.95 -14.38 -1.88
C CYS A 458 3.46 -14.58 -2.08
N SER A 459 3.98 -15.80 -1.90
CA SER A 459 5.40 -16.07 -2.17
C SER A 459 5.63 -16.31 -3.67
N VAL A 460 6.46 -15.49 -4.32
CA VAL A 460 6.78 -15.64 -5.74
C VAL A 460 7.43 -17.01 -6.04
N MET A 461 8.14 -17.58 -5.05
CA MET A 461 8.69 -18.95 -5.12
C MET A 461 7.61 -20.05 -5.04
N ALA A 462 6.46 -19.80 -4.41
CA ALA A 462 5.33 -20.73 -4.42
C ALA A 462 4.60 -20.68 -5.77
N VAL A 463 4.40 -19.47 -6.32
CA VAL A 463 3.82 -19.26 -7.66
C VAL A 463 4.63 -20.03 -8.71
N LYS A 464 5.96 -19.87 -8.74
CA LYS A 464 6.84 -20.57 -9.70
C LYS A 464 6.78 -22.11 -9.64
N LYS A 465 6.30 -22.68 -8.55
CA LYS A 465 6.17 -24.14 -8.35
C LYS A 465 4.73 -24.67 -8.45
N GLY A 466 3.76 -23.79 -8.66
CA GLY A 466 2.33 -24.13 -8.57
C GLY A 466 1.90 -24.60 -7.17
N GLU A 467 2.58 -24.13 -6.12
CA GLU A 467 2.30 -24.52 -4.72
C GLU A 467 1.22 -23.61 -4.11
N ILE A 468 0.06 -23.55 -4.78
CA ILE A 468 -1.02 -22.58 -4.51
C ILE A 468 -1.70 -22.74 -3.13
N GLY A 469 -1.43 -23.83 -2.41
CA GLY A 469 -1.97 -24.07 -1.06
C GLY A 469 -1.31 -23.24 0.05
N TYR A 470 -0.28 -22.43 -0.24
CA TYR A 470 0.33 -21.54 0.74
C TYR A 470 -0.35 -20.18 0.81
N MET A 471 -0.61 -19.69 2.04
CA MET A 471 -1.13 -18.35 2.25
C MET A 471 -0.09 -17.27 1.90
N TYR A 472 -0.46 -16.10 1.38
CA TYR A 472 -1.82 -15.65 1.07
C TYR A 472 -2.04 -15.61 -0.44
N ASP A 473 -3.26 -15.91 -0.88
CA ASP A 473 -3.79 -15.60 -2.22
C ASP A 473 -3.03 -16.22 -3.40
N SER A 474 -2.29 -17.29 -3.14
CA SER A 474 -1.47 -17.97 -4.14
C SER A 474 -2.23 -18.63 -5.30
N PRO A 475 -3.52 -19.04 -5.22
CA PRO A 475 -4.28 -19.46 -6.40
C PRO A 475 -4.48 -18.31 -7.40
N PHE A 476 -4.96 -17.16 -6.91
CA PHE A 476 -5.18 -15.95 -7.71
C PHE A 476 -3.88 -15.47 -8.37
N VAL A 477 -2.82 -15.22 -7.56
CA VAL A 477 -1.52 -14.74 -8.06
C VAL A 477 -0.82 -15.79 -8.96
N PHE A 478 -1.20 -17.06 -8.88
CA PHE A 478 -0.77 -18.07 -9.85
C PHE A 478 -1.52 -17.97 -11.18
N ALA A 479 -2.86 -17.81 -11.13
CA ALA A 479 -3.68 -17.61 -12.32
C ALA A 479 -3.19 -16.40 -13.13
N GLU A 480 -2.95 -15.25 -12.47
CA GLU A 480 -2.48 -14.00 -13.09
C GLU A 480 -1.32 -14.16 -14.10
N VAL A 481 -0.42 -15.13 -13.87
CA VAL A 481 0.78 -15.37 -14.70
C VAL A 481 0.82 -16.72 -15.44
N ASN A 482 -0.03 -17.69 -15.07
CA ASN A 482 0.04 -19.07 -15.57
C ASN A 482 -1.32 -19.67 -16.02
N ALA A 483 -2.42 -18.91 -16.07
CA ALA A 483 -3.72 -19.47 -16.43
C ALA A 483 -3.77 -19.94 -17.90
N ASP A 484 -4.17 -21.18 -18.14
CA ASP A 484 -4.47 -21.68 -19.48
C ASP A 484 -5.82 -21.09 -19.96
N ILE A 485 -5.90 -20.57 -21.18
CA ILE A 485 -7.18 -20.15 -21.77
C ILE A 485 -7.90 -21.37 -22.35
N ILE A 486 -9.15 -21.60 -21.93
CA ILE A 486 -9.98 -22.71 -22.39
C ILE A 486 -11.10 -22.19 -23.32
N HIS A 487 -11.22 -22.77 -24.50
CA HIS A 487 -12.26 -22.41 -25.48
C HIS A 487 -13.37 -23.47 -25.49
N TRP A 488 -14.49 -23.21 -24.82
CA TRP A 488 -15.71 -24.02 -24.87
C TRP A 488 -16.58 -23.64 -26.07
N LYS A 489 -17.14 -24.64 -26.76
CA LYS A 489 -18.09 -24.44 -27.86
C LYS A 489 -19.42 -25.12 -27.55
N GLU A 490 -20.54 -24.49 -27.91
CA GLU A 490 -21.87 -25.11 -27.80
C GLU A 490 -21.90 -26.46 -28.54
N ASP A 491 -22.20 -27.53 -27.82
CA ASP A 491 -22.16 -28.91 -28.33
C ASP A 491 -23.44 -29.68 -27.95
N PRO A 492 -24.38 -29.86 -28.89
CA PRO A 492 -25.60 -30.64 -28.67
C PRO A 492 -25.39 -32.15 -28.48
N GLU A 493 -24.20 -32.67 -28.79
CA GLU A 493 -23.82 -34.08 -28.58
C GLU A 493 -23.23 -34.28 -27.16
N SER A 494 -22.86 -33.19 -26.45
CA SER A 494 -22.37 -33.19 -25.07
C SER A 494 -23.49 -33.26 -24.02
N ALA A 495 -23.32 -34.10 -23.00
CA ALA A 495 -24.25 -34.25 -21.88
C ALA A 495 -24.43 -32.98 -21.02
N PHE A 496 -23.52 -32.01 -21.14
CA PHE A 496 -23.57 -30.71 -20.46
C PHE A 496 -23.66 -29.52 -21.42
N GLY A 497 -23.91 -29.77 -22.72
CA GLY A 497 -24.16 -28.73 -23.74
C GLY A 497 -22.91 -28.01 -24.27
N TRP A 498 -21.71 -28.39 -23.82
CA TRP A 498 -20.44 -27.79 -24.23
C TRP A 498 -19.38 -28.86 -24.51
N SER A 499 -18.43 -28.58 -25.39
CA SER A 499 -17.17 -29.33 -25.47
C SER A 499 -15.97 -28.39 -25.58
N ARG A 500 -14.81 -28.85 -25.09
CA ARG A 500 -13.56 -28.08 -25.14
C ARG A 500 -12.95 -28.21 -26.54
N SER A 501 -12.81 -27.08 -27.22
CA SER A 501 -12.38 -26.98 -28.62
C SER A 501 -10.90 -26.63 -28.81
N LYS A 502 -10.34 -25.85 -27.89
CA LYS A 502 -8.92 -25.45 -27.84
C LYS A 502 -8.51 -25.18 -26.38
N THR A 503 -7.23 -25.36 -26.08
CA THR A 503 -6.58 -24.83 -24.88
C THR A 503 -5.34 -24.04 -25.33
N LEU A 504 -5.14 -22.85 -24.77
CA LEU A 504 -3.98 -21.99 -25.03
C LEU A 504 -3.15 -21.88 -23.75
N THR A 505 -1.93 -22.42 -23.76
CA THR A 505 -1.10 -22.52 -22.56
C THR A 505 -0.08 -21.38 -22.41
N TYR A 506 0.05 -20.51 -23.42
CA TYR A 506 1.16 -19.55 -23.56
C TYR A 506 0.71 -18.09 -23.79
N HIS A 507 -0.58 -17.79 -23.65
CA HIS A 507 -1.15 -16.46 -23.90
C HIS A 507 -1.27 -15.57 -22.66
N VAL A 508 -1.06 -16.11 -21.45
CA VAL A 508 -1.15 -15.40 -20.17
C VAL A 508 0.25 -15.18 -19.59
N GLY A 509 0.47 -14.04 -18.93
CA GLY A 509 1.75 -13.72 -18.29
C GLY A 509 2.92 -13.71 -19.27
N LEU A 510 2.71 -13.10 -20.45
CA LEU A 510 3.67 -13.10 -21.58
C LEU A 510 5.04 -12.53 -21.21
N GLY A 511 5.06 -11.62 -20.22
CA GLY A 511 6.27 -11.19 -19.56
C GLY A 511 5.96 -10.42 -18.27
N VAL A 512 6.89 -10.45 -17.32
CA VAL A 512 6.81 -9.75 -16.04
C VAL A 512 8.02 -8.83 -15.89
N LEU A 513 7.79 -7.51 -15.90
CA LEU A 513 8.84 -6.50 -15.91
C LEU A 513 8.87 -5.67 -14.62
N THR A 514 10.07 -5.25 -14.22
CA THR A 514 10.29 -4.23 -13.18
C THR A 514 11.47 -3.33 -13.56
N LYS A 515 11.82 -2.35 -12.73
CA LYS A 515 12.98 -1.46 -12.97
C LYS A 515 14.25 -2.11 -12.41
N LYS A 516 15.31 -2.16 -13.23
CA LYS A 516 16.66 -2.61 -12.82
C LYS A 516 17.16 -1.87 -11.58
N ALA A 517 17.72 -2.62 -10.63
CA ALA A 517 18.30 -2.10 -9.39
C ALA A 517 19.50 -1.16 -9.62
N ASN A 518 19.48 0.02 -9.00
CA ASN A 518 20.53 1.04 -9.01
C ASN A 518 20.96 1.53 -10.42
N VAL A 519 20.15 1.24 -11.45
CA VAL A 519 20.28 1.81 -12.78
C VAL A 519 19.50 3.13 -12.82
N LYS A 520 20.10 4.19 -13.38
CA LYS A 520 19.40 5.45 -13.61
C LYS A 520 18.24 5.25 -14.58
N VAL A 521 17.13 5.91 -14.28
CA VAL A 521 15.95 5.96 -15.17
C VAL A 521 16.38 6.52 -16.53
N GLN A 522 15.98 5.83 -17.60
CA GLN A 522 16.33 6.12 -19.00
C GLN A 522 15.07 6.17 -19.87
N ASP A 523 15.19 6.70 -21.08
CA ASP A 523 14.14 6.62 -22.08
C ASP A 523 14.07 5.22 -22.72
N GLY A 524 12.90 4.82 -23.20
CA GLY A 524 12.67 3.47 -23.75
C GLY A 524 12.68 2.40 -22.67
N MET A 525 13.40 1.29 -22.89
CA MET A 525 13.34 0.07 -22.06
C MET A 525 14.71 -0.40 -21.52
N ALA A 526 15.77 0.40 -21.66
CA ALA A 526 17.14 0.00 -21.27
C ALA A 526 17.30 -0.29 -19.75
N ASP A 527 16.47 0.33 -18.93
CA ASP A 527 16.37 0.22 -17.48
C ASP A 527 15.31 -0.80 -16.99
N ALA A 528 14.69 -1.57 -17.89
CA ALA A 528 13.75 -2.64 -17.54
C ALA A 528 14.47 -3.97 -17.21
N GLU A 529 13.98 -4.70 -16.22
CA GLU A 529 14.44 -6.03 -15.80
C GLU A 529 13.32 -7.04 -16.04
N ASP A 530 13.59 -8.09 -16.82
CA ASP A 530 12.68 -9.20 -17.03
C ASP A 530 12.80 -10.21 -15.89
N ILE A 531 11.73 -10.30 -15.10
CA ILE A 531 11.59 -11.20 -13.94
C ILE A 531 10.52 -12.27 -14.17
N THR A 532 10.10 -12.52 -15.42
CA THR A 532 9.15 -13.58 -15.79
C THR A 532 9.64 -14.94 -15.28
N HIS A 533 10.95 -15.17 -15.40
CA HIS A 533 11.65 -16.35 -14.90
C HIS A 533 11.66 -16.49 -13.36
N CYS A 534 11.24 -15.47 -12.60
CA CYS A 534 11.01 -15.57 -11.16
C CYS A 534 9.58 -16.06 -10.85
N TYR A 535 8.60 -15.71 -11.68
CA TYR A 535 7.19 -16.06 -11.51
C TYR A 535 6.81 -17.42 -12.13
N LYS A 536 7.43 -17.80 -13.25
CA LYS A 536 7.19 -19.10 -13.90
C LYS A 536 8.44 -19.75 -14.48
N ASN A 537 8.29 -20.99 -14.90
CA ASN A 537 9.28 -21.70 -15.72
C ASN A 537 9.12 -21.28 -17.18
N LYS A 538 9.96 -21.79 -18.09
CA LYS A 538 9.89 -21.40 -19.50
C LYS A 538 8.73 -22.13 -20.18
N GLU A 539 7.93 -21.38 -20.94
CA GLU A 539 6.86 -21.92 -21.80
C GLU A 539 7.32 -23.15 -22.61
N GLY A 540 6.53 -24.22 -22.54
CA GLY A 540 6.78 -25.44 -23.30
C GLY A 540 7.93 -26.32 -22.79
N THR A 541 8.34 -26.18 -21.53
CA THR A 541 9.21 -27.17 -20.86
C THR A 541 8.42 -28.00 -19.84
N ASP A 542 8.91 -29.21 -19.56
CA ASP A 542 8.25 -30.12 -18.61
C ASP A 542 8.07 -29.47 -17.22
N GLU A 543 8.97 -28.58 -16.79
CA GLU A 543 8.88 -27.86 -15.52
C GLU A 543 7.80 -26.79 -15.47
N GLU A 544 7.46 -26.15 -16.59
CA GLU A 544 6.27 -25.29 -16.69
C GLU A 544 5.01 -26.15 -16.52
N ARG A 545 4.88 -27.18 -17.35
CA ARG A 545 3.67 -28.00 -17.37
C ARG A 545 3.45 -28.76 -16.07
N MET A 546 4.54 -29.21 -15.42
CA MET A 546 4.50 -29.80 -14.09
C MET A 546 4.06 -28.81 -13.01
N ALA A 547 4.39 -27.52 -13.11
CA ALA A 547 3.96 -26.49 -12.16
C ALA A 547 2.45 -26.21 -12.28
N VAL A 548 1.93 -26.01 -13.50
CA VAL A 548 0.47 -25.82 -13.69
C VAL A 548 -0.31 -27.07 -13.27
N LEU A 549 0.17 -28.26 -13.63
CA LEU A 549 -0.43 -29.51 -13.14
C LEU A 549 -0.27 -29.71 -11.62
N ASN A 550 0.67 -29.03 -10.95
CA ASN A 550 0.79 -29.03 -9.50
C ASN A 550 -0.25 -28.11 -8.84
N ALA A 551 -0.48 -26.94 -9.42
CA ALA A 551 -1.53 -26.02 -9.02
C ALA A 551 -2.91 -26.69 -9.20
N ALA A 552 -3.18 -27.25 -10.39
CA ALA A 552 -4.42 -27.96 -10.70
C ALA A 552 -4.71 -29.12 -9.74
N ARG A 553 -3.72 -29.98 -9.45
CA ARG A 553 -3.88 -31.05 -8.44
C ARG A 553 -4.14 -30.52 -7.03
N SER A 554 -3.57 -29.36 -6.68
CA SER A 554 -3.72 -28.74 -5.36
C SER A 554 -5.09 -28.10 -5.17
N GLY A 555 -5.66 -27.52 -6.23
CA GLY A 555 -7.04 -27.00 -6.24
C GLY A 555 -8.12 -28.07 -6.48
N GLY A 556 -7.74 -29.28 -6.90
CA GLY A 556 -8.70 -30.34 -7.27
C GLY A 556 -9.23 -30.23 -8.71
N LEU A 557 -8.60 -29.40 -9.54
CA LEU A 557 -9.07 -28.92 -10.85
C LEU A 557 -8.59 -29.80 -12.02
N SER A 558 -7.99 -30.96 -11.75
CA SER A 558 -7.36 -31.85 -12.76
C SER A 558 -8.19 -32.11 -14.01
N VAL A 559 -9.52 -32.19 -13.88
CA VAL A 559 -10.48 -32.46 -14.98
C VAL A 559 -10.44 -31.37 -16.07
N LEU A 560 -10.15 -30.11 -15.72
CA LEU A 560 -10.00 -29.02 -16.70
C LEU A 560 -8.81 -29.24 -17.64
N PHE A 561 -7.79 -29.96 -17.16
CA PHE A 561 -6.52 -30.19 -17.85
C PHE A 561 -6.45 -31.57 -18.55
N GLU A 562 -7.42 -32.46 -18.36
CA GLU A 562 -7.54 -33.70 -19.12
C GLU A 562 -7.88 -33.38 -20.59
N LEU A 563 -7.08 -33.85 -21.55
CA LEU A 563 -7.22 -33.49 -22.97
C LEU A 563 -8.18 -34.43 -23.71
N PRO A 564 -9.21 -33.91 -24.42
CA PRO A 564 -9.97 -34.70 -25.38
C PRO A 564 -9.10 -35.05 -26.61
N SER A 565 -9.50 -36.07 -27.36
CA SER A 565 -8.83 -36.46 -28.61
C SER A 565 -8.89 -35.35 -29.67
N GLU A 566 -7.75 -35.03 -30.28
CA GLU A 566 -7.65 -33.98 -31.30
C GLU A 566 -8.59 -34.19 -32.49
N SER A 567 -9.35 -33.15 -32.84
CA SER A 567 -10.03 -33.08 -34.14
C SER A 567 -9.00 -32.97 -35.27
N LYS A 568 -9.20 -33.67 -36.39
CA LYS A 568 -8.32 -33.59 -37.56
C LYS A 568 -8.20 -32.15 -38.08
N GLN A 569 -7.07 -31.52 -37.82
CA GLN A 569 -6.71 -30.22 -38.40
C GLN A 569 -6.03 -30.48 -39.76
N ASP A 570 -6.53 -29.87 -40.84
CA ASP A 570 -5.93 -29.97 -42.18
C ASP A 570 -5.97 -28.67 -43.00
N VAL A 571 -6.19 -27.54 -42.31
CA VAL A 571 -5.92 -26.17 -42.77
C VAL A 571 -5.04 -25.49 -41.72
N SER A 572 -3.91 -24.92 -42.11
CA SER A 572 -3.11 -24.05 -41.24
C SER A 572 -3.53 -22.59 -41.43
N LEU A 573 -3.59 -21.83 -40.33
CA LEU A 573 -3.96 -20.42 -40.31
C LEU A 573 -3.03 -19.65 -39.36
N LYS A 574 -2.68 -18.42 -39.76
CA LYS A 574 -1.86 -17.51 -38.96
C LYS A 574 -2.37 -16.07 -39.07
N LEU A 575 -2.59 -15.42 -37.93
CA LEU A 575 -2.75 -13.97 -37.80
C LEU A 575 -1.37 -13.31 -37.96
N GLN A 576 -1.28 -12.25 -38.75
CA GLN A 576 -0.07 -11.45 -38.91
C GLN A 576 -0.03 -10.35 -37.85
N ASP A 577 1.10 -10.26 -37.15
CA ASP A 577 1.33 -9.31 -36.06
C ASP A 577 1.33 -7.85 -36.55
N ILE A 578 0.66 -6.95 -35.84
CA ILE A 578 0.79 -5.50 -36.08
C ILE A 578 1.90 -4.95 -35.16
N GLU A 579 3.04 -4.55 -35.74
CA GLU A 579 4.18 -4.03 -34.97
C GLU A 579 3.93 -2.66 -34.34
N SER A 580 3.43 -1.70 -35.12
CA SER A 580 3.15 -0.33 -34.66
C SER A 580 2.18 0.41 -35.58
N VAL A 581 1.40 1.34 -35.02
CA VAL A 581 0.50 2.23 -35.77
C VAL A 581 0.55 3.61 -35.11
N MET A 582 0.96 4.65 -35.83
CA MET A 582 0.90 6.02 -35.34
C MET A 582 -0.54 6.55 -35.35
N ILE A 583 -0.94 7.26 -34.30
CA ILE A 583 -2.30 7.81 -34.20
C ILE A 583 -2.60 8.81 -35.33
N GLY A 584 -3.66 8.55 -36.10
CA GLY A 584 -4.04 9.30 -37.30
C GLY A 584 -3.66 8.63 -38.63
N GLU A 585 -3.00 7.48 -38.61
CA GLU A 585 -2.65 6.68 -39.79
C GLU A 585 -3.44 5.34 -39.81
N PRO A 586 -3.71 4.73 -40.98
CA PRO A 586 -4.50 3.48 -41.10
C PRO A 586 -3.72 2.22 -40.71
N PHE A 587 -4.42 1.10 -40.49
CA PHE A 587 -3.81 -0.22 -40.23
C PHE A 587 -4.58 -1.39 -40.87
N ASN A 588 -3.93 -2.55 -41.01
CA ASN A 588 -4.49 -3.74 -41.65
C ASN A 588 -4.43 -4.96 -40.71
N VAL A 589 -5.58 -5.58 -40.43
CA VAL A 589 -5.63 -6.89 -39.77
C VAL A 589 -5.56 -7.98 -40.84
N THR A 590 -4.49 -8.80 -40.86
CA THR A 590 -4.24 -9.74 -41.97
C THR A 590 -4.06 -11.17 -41.50
N VAL A 591 -4.70 -12.12 -42.19
CA VAL A 591 -4.72 -13.55 -41.86
C VAL A 591 -4.30 -14.34 -43.10
N SER A 592 -3.14 -15.00 -43.02
CA SER A 592 -2.67 -15.95 -44.02
C SER A 592 -3.14 -17.36 -43.68
N MET A 593 -3.59 -18.13 -44.67
CA MET A 593 -4.11 -19.48 -44.45
C MET A 593 -3.87 -20.41 -45.63
N ARG A 594 -3.65 -21.70 -45.34
CA ARG A 594 -3.28 -22.71 -46.32
C ARG A 594 -4.01 -24.02 -46.09
N ASN A 595 -4.55 -24.60 -47.15
CA ASN A 595 -5.19 -25.90 -47.14
C ASN A 595 -4.15 -27.01 -47.30
N GLU A 596 -3.81 -27.70 -46.22
CA GLU A 596 -2.80 -28.76 -46.22
C GLU A 596 -3.35 -30.12 -46.69
N SER A 597 -4.67 -30.22 -46.87
CA SER A 597 -5.34 -31.42 -47.38
C SER A 597 -5.23 -31.58 -48.91
N GLN A 598 -5.67 -32.75 -49.40
CA GLN A 598 -5.84 -33.06 -50.82
C GLN A 598 -7.29 -32.84 -51.31
N GLU A 599 -8.14 -32.23 -50.48
CA GLU A 599 -9.54 -31.95 -50.74
C GLU A 599 -9.77 -30.44 -50.73
N LYS A 600 -10.90 -29.96 -51.25
CA LYS A 600 -11.29 -28.56 -51.05
C LYS A 600 -11.77 -28.31 -49.62
N ARG A 601 -11.60 -27.08 -49.13
CA ARG A 601 -12.02 -26.66 -47.78
C ARG A 601 -12.78 -25.34 -47.83
N THR A 602 -13.99 -25.33 -47.28
CA THR A 602 -14.85 -24.14 -47.18
C THR A 602 -14.59 -23.47 -45.84
N ILE A 603 -14.02 -22.27 -45.87
CA ILE A 603 -13.67 -21.49 -44.68
C ILE A 603 -14.69 -20.37 -44.49
N ASN A 604 -15.15 -20.21 -43.25
CA ASN A 604 -15.94 -19.06 -42.80
C ASN A 604 -15.11 -18.30 -41.77
N ALA A 605 -14.62 -17.12 -42.15
CA ALA A 605 -13.77 -16.29 -41.31
C ALA A 605 -14.51 -15.03 -40.83
N VAL A 606 -14.27 -14.62 -39.59
CA VAL A 606 -14.75 -13.36 -39.00
C VAL A 606 -13.54 -12.62 -38.45
N LEU A 607 -13.35 -11.39 -38.90
CA LEU A 607 -12.30 -10.48 -38.40
C LEU A 607 -12.99 -9.33 -37.66
N CYS A 608 -12.54 -9.02 -36.45
CA CYS A 608 -13.08 -7.94 -35.63
C CYS A 608 -11.93 -7.10 -35.04
N ALA A 609 -12.02 -5.79 -35.17
CA ALA A 609 -11.18 -4.83 -34.47
C ALA A 609 -12.06 -4.00 -33.51
N SER A 610 -11.63 -3.84 -32.27
CA SER A 610 -12.36 -3.07 -31.25
C SER A 610 -11.38 -2.33 -30.35
N SER A 611 -11.74 -1.12 -29.91
CA SER A 611 -11.00 -0.48 -28.83
C SER A 611 -11.26 -1.24 -27.53
N VAL A 612 -10.24 -1.29 -26.69
CA VAL A 612 -10.25 -2.06 -25.44
C VAL A 612 -9.68 -1.18 -24.33
N TYR A 613 -10.28 -1.21 -23.15
CA TYR A 613 -9.59 -0.70 -21.96
C TYR A 613 -8.40 -1.61 -21.65
N TYR A 614 -7.36 -1.08 -21.00
CA TYR A 614 -6.16 -1.89 -20.70
C TYR A 614 -6.45 -3.14 -19.84
N THR A 615 -7.62 -3.18 -19.17
CA THR A 615 -8.19 -4.32 -18.43
C THR A 615 -8.73 -5.46 -19.31
N GLY A 616 -8.56 -5.39 -20.63
CA GLY A 616 -9.14 -6.35 -21.59
C GLY A 616 -10.64 -6.16 -21.88
N ILE A 617 -11.31 -5.24 -21.18
CA ILE A 617 -12.74 -4.95 -21.38
C ILE A 617 -12.93 -4.24 -22.73
N LEU A 618 -13.57 -4.91 -23.68
CA LEU A 618 -13.90 -4.37 -25.00
C LEU A 618 -14.86 -3.19 -24.89
N ALA A 619 -14.45 -2.02 -25.40
CA ALA A 619 -15.13 -0.74 -25.22
C ALA A 619 -16.03 -0.37 -26.42
N ARG A 620 -15.46 -0.17 -27.62
CA ARG A 620 -16.21 0.21 -28.82
C ARG A 620 -15.75 -0.62 -30.03
N LYS A 621 -16.70 -1.17 -30.79
CA LYS A 621 -16.41 -1.92 -32.02
C LYS A 621 -15.93 -0.95 -33.11
N ILE A 622 -14.67 -1.07 -33.51
CA ILE A 622 -14.06 -0.22 -34.53
C ILE A 622 -14.58 -0.66 -35.91
N LYS A 623 -14.30 -1.91 -36.28
CA LYS A 623 -14.69 -2.53 -37.56
C LYS A 623 -14.88 -4.04 -37.39
N ARG A 624 -15.76 -4.66 -38.17
CA ARG A 624 -15.90 -6.12 -38.25
C ARG A 624 -16.32 -6.51 -39.66
N ASP A 625 -15.71 -7.57 -40.18
CA ASP A 625 -16.07 -8.16 -41.47
C ASP A 625 -16.24 -9.69 -41.35
N LYS A 626 -16.90 -10.32 -42.33
CA LYS A 626 -17.10 -11.76 -42.42
C LYS A 626 -16.95 -12.23 -43.87
N ALA A 627 -15.98 -13.09 -44.12
CA ALA A 627 -15.73 -13.69 -45.42
C ALA A 627 -16.06 -15.20 -45.42
N THR A 628 -16.58 -15.69 -46.55
CA THR A 628 -16.75 -17.12 -46.83
C THR A 628 -16.16 -17.42 -48.20
N PHE A 629 -15.24 -18.38 -48.26
CA PHE A 629 -14.47 -18.72 -49.47
C PHE A 629 -14.08 -20.21 -49.44
N VAL A 630 -13.54 -20.72 -50.54
CA VAL A 630 -13.23 -22.14 -50.73
C VAL A 630 -11.80 -22.28 -51.22
N LEU A 631 -10.92 -22.81 -50.35
CA LEU A 631 -9.55 -23.15 -50.71
C LEU A 631 -9.54 -24.45 -51.53
N GLN A 632 -8.81 -24.45 -52.63
CA GLN A 632 -8.44 -25.65 -53.39
C GLN A 632 -7.37 -26.45 -52.62
N PRO A 633 -7.14 -27.73 -52.97
CA PRO A 633 -6.05 -28.52 -52.39
C PRO A 633 -4.68 -27.82 -52.51
N GLN A 634 -3.93 -27.73 -51.41
CA GLN A 634 -2.61 -27.06 -51.34
C GLN A 634 -2.62 -25.53 -51.63
N GLU A 635 -3.78 -24.90 -51.76
CA GLU A 635 -3.90 -23.45 -51.97
C GLU A 635 -3.61 -22.66 -50.69
N GLU A 636 -3.01 -21.49 -50.86
CA GLU A 636 -2.68 -20.51 -49.81
C GLU A 636 -3.29 -19.16 -50.20
N GLU A 637 -3.97 -18.52 -49.25
CA GLU A 637 -4.74 -17.27 -49.45
C GLU A 637 -4.57 -16.31 -48.27
N VAL A 638 -4.89 -15.04 -48.50
CA VAL A 638 -4.70 -13.95 -47.53
C VAL A 638 -5.96 -13.08 -47.41
N LEU A 639 -6.58 -13.11 -46.24
CA LEU A 639 -7.71 -12.25 -45.90
C LEU A 639 -7.21 -11.03 -45.10
N SER A 640 -7.55 -9.82 -45.53
CA SER A 640 -7.14 -8.59 -44.85
C SER A 640 -8.30 -7.61 -44.64
N LEU A 641 -8.31 -6.97 -43.48
CA LEU A 641 -9.28 -5.95 -43.07
C LEU A 641 -8.55 -4.64 -42.75
N THR A 642 -8.56 -3.71 -43.71
CA THR A 642 -8.08 -2.32 -43.53
C THR A 642 -9.00 -1.54 -42.61
N VAL A 643 -8.43 -0.71 -41.74
CA VAL A 643 -9.13 0.20 -40.83
C VAL A 643 -8.56 1.61 -41.00
N GLU A 644 -9.43 2.54 -41.37
CA GLU A 644 -9.06 3.95 -41.62
C GLU A 644 -9.12 4.80 -40.33
N PRO A 645 -8.42 5.95 -40.25
CA PRO A 645 -8.43 6.84 -39.07
C PRO A 645 -9.84 7.27 -38.63
N GLU A 646 -10.71 7.59 -39.58
CA GLU A 646 -12.11 7.97 -39.36
C GLU A 646 -12.97 6.83 -38.80
N GLU A 647 -12.49 5.58 -38.87
CA GLU A 647 -13.18 4.42 -38.29
C GLU A 647 -12.77 4.14 -36.84
N TYR A 648 -11.65 4.70 -36.34
CA TYR A 648 -11.16 4.40 -34.99
C TYR A 648 -11.01 5.61 -34.06
N LEU A 649 -10.69 6.82 -34.56
CA LEU A 649 -10.27 7.94 -33.71
C LEU A 649 -11.31 8.34 -32.65
N ASP A 650 -12.61 8.36 -32.99
CA ASP A 650 -13.70 8.67 -32.05
C ASP A 650 -14.05 7.50 -31.11
N LYS A 651 -13.48 6.32 -31.35
CA LYS A 651 -13.76 5.08 -30.62
C LYS A 651 -12.66 4.68 -29.64
N LEU A 652 -11.49 5.30 -29.69
CA LEU A 652 -10.40 5.05 -28.74
C LEU A 652 -10.84 5.39 -27.31
N VAL A 653 -10.28 4.64 -26.36
CA VAL A 653 -10.44 4.84 -24.92
C VAL A 653 -9.06 4.93 -24.26
N ASP A 654 -9.00 5.00 -22.94
CA ASP A 654 -7.79 5.01 -22.11
C ASP A 654 -6.68 4.10 -22.68
N PHE A 655 -5.44 4.61 -22.71
CA PHE A 655 -4.25 4.04 -23.38
C PHE A 655 -4.30 3.90 -24.92
N ALA A 656 -5.43 4.08 -25.59
CA ALA A 656 -5.59 3.91 -27.05
C ALA A 656 -5.22 2.49 -27.55
N MET A 657 -5.60 1.48 -26.79
CA MET A 657 -5.39 0.07 -27.13
C MET A 657 -6.50 -0.48 -28.06
N VAL A 658 -6.09 -1.35 -28.97
CA VAL A 658 -6.97 -2.05 -29.91
C VAL A 658 -6.76 -3.55 -29.75
N LYS A 659 -7.86 -4.28 -29.50
CA LYS A 659 -7.88 -5.74 -29.57
C LYS A 659 -8.43 -6.18 -30.93
N ILE A 660 -7.66 -7.06 -31.56
CA ILE A 660 -7.99 -7.83 -32.75
C ILE A 660 -8.52 -9.18 -32.29
N TYR A 661 -9.59 -9.64 -32.93
CA TYR A 661 -10.16 -10.94 -32.67
C TYR A 661 -10.54 -11.62 -33.99
N VAL A 662 -10.05 -12.84 -34.21
CA VAL A 662 -10.25 -13.59 -35.45
C VAL A 662 -10.70 -15.03 -35.17
N ILE A 663 -11.73 -15.48 -35.89
CA ILE A 663 -12.16 -16.89 -35.95
C ILE A 663 -12.16 -17.34 -37.40
N ALA A 664 -11.77 -18.59 -37.64
CA ALA A 664 -12.07 -19.33 -38.86
C ALA A 664 -12.71 -20.69 -38.53
N ASN A 665 -13.83 -21.02 -39.17
CA ASN A 665 -14.46 -22.34 -39.11
C ASN A 665 -14.30 -23.04 -40.48
N VAL A 666 -13.64 -24.21 -40.49
CA VAL A 666 -13.53 -25.10 -41.65
C VAL A 666 -14.72 -26.05 -41.66
N LYS A 667 -15.54 -25.96 -42.71
CA LYS A 667 -16.86 -26.61 -42.74
C LYS A 667 -16.80 -28.14 -42.79
N GLU A 668 -15.85 -28.69 -43.53
CA GLU A 668 -15.78 -30.12 -43.83
C GLU A 668 -15.24 -30.95 -42.66
N THR A 669 -14.24 -30.43 -41.93
CA THR A 669 -13.61 -31.13 -40.78
C THR A 669 -14.19 -30.73 -39.42
N ARG A 670 -15.08 -29.73 -39.37
CA ARG A 670 -15.48 -28.99 -38.15
C ARG A 670 -14.30 -28.28 -37.43
N GLN A 671 -13.09 -28.25 -38.02
CA GLN A 671 -11.93 -27.57 -37.43
C GLN A 671 -12.27 -26.10 -37.16
N THR A 672 -12.09 -25.68 -35.91
CA THR A 672 -12.24 -24.29 -35.49
C THR A 672 -10.87 -23.75 -35.12
N TRP A 673 -10.50 -22.61 -35.69
CA TRP A 673 -9.29 -21.88 -35.35
C TRP A 673 -9.67 -20.47 -34.88
N SER A 674 -8.99 -19.98 -33.87
CA SER A 674 -9.18 -18.63 -33.33
C SER A 674 -7.88 -18.14 -32.72
N GLU A 675 -7.55 -16.87 -32.94
CA GLU A 675 -6.44 -16.16 -32.30
C GLU A 675 -6.88 -14.73 -31.96
N GLU A 676 -6.24 -14.15 -30.95
CA GLU A 676 -6.37 -12.74 -30.59
C GLU A 676 -5.01 -12.05 -30.81
N ASP A 677 -5.04 -10.74 -31.04
CA ASP A 677 -3.84 -9.89 -30.95
C ASP A 677 -4.21 -8.55 -30.29
N ASP A 678 -3.27 -7.91 -29.60
CA ASP A 678 -3.45 -6.58 -29.03
C ASP A 678 -2.26 -5.66 -29.27
N PHE A 679 -2.57 -4.44 -29.71
CA PHE A 679 -1.56 -3.41 -29.96
C PHE A 679 -2.03 -2.05 -29.44
N THR A 680 -1.06 -1.20 -29.14
CA THR A 680 -1.30 0.18 -28.69
C THR A 680 -1.11 1.12 -29.88
N ILE A 681 -2.04 2.04 -30.11
CA ILE A 681 -1.84 3.09 -31.12
C ILE A 681 -0.86 4.12 -30.56
N THR A 682 0.31 4.21 -31.19
CA THR A 682 1.46 4.99 -30.75
C THR A 682 1.18 6.49 -30.83
N LYS A 683 1.45 7.20 -29.73
CA LYS A 683 1.24 8.65 -29.57
C LYS A 683 2.56 9.43 -29.70
N PRO A 684 2.54 10.73 -30.03
CA PRO A 684 3.72 11.58 -29.92
C PRO A 684 4.18 11.67 -28.45
N LYS A 685 5.49 11.83 -28.24
CA LYS A 685 6.09 12.00 -26.90
C LYS A 685 6.38 13.46 -26.61
N LEU A 686 6.20 13.89 -25.37
CA LEU A 686 6.46 15.26 -24.94
C LEU A 686 7.95 15.47 -24.71
N ASN A 687 8.62 16.21 -25.58
CA ASN A 687 10.04 16.52 -25.39
C ASN A 687 10.17 17.71 -24.43
N ILE A 688 10.80 17.48 -23.27
CA ILE A 688 11.02 18.49 -22.22
C ILE A 688 12.52 18.85 -22.18
N GLN A 689 12.84 20.14 -22.13
CA GLN A 689 14.21 20.65 -22.10
C GLN A 689 14.36 21.75 -21.04
N VAL A 690 15.46 21.71 -20.29
CA VAL A 690 15.80 22.69 -19.24
C VAL A 690 16.62 23.83 -19.85
N GLU A 691 16.16 25.08 -19.74
CA GLU A 691 16.95 26.26 -20.15
C GLU A 691 17.89 26.70 -19.03
N GLY A 692 19.19 26.41 -19.17
CA GLY A 692 20.26 26.95 -18.33
C GLY A 692 20.52 26.19 -17.02
N PRO A 693 21.48 26.67 -16.19
CA PRO A 693 21.74 26.11 -14.88
C PRO A 693 20.59 26.44 -13.93
N VAL A 694 20.24 25.49 -13.06
CA VAL A 694 19.11 25.61 -12.13
C VAL A 694 19.66 25.83 -10.72
N LYS A 695 19.18 26.85 -10.01
CA LYS A 695 19.64 27.21 -8.66
C LYS A 695 18.49 27.44 -7.70
N VAL A 696 18.65 27.11 -6.42
CA VAL A 696 17.65 27.39 -5.37
C VAL A 696 17.26 28.87 -5.38
N GLY A 697 15.95 29.15 -5.31
CA GLY A 697 15.41 30.51 -5.27
C GLY A 697 15.51 31.33 -6.56
N HIS A 698 16.10 30.78 -7.63
CA HIS A 698 16.26 31.47 -8.92
C HIS A 698 15.30 30.91 -9.98
N PRO A 699 14.68 31.77 -10.82
CA PRO A 699 13.79 31.31 -11.88
C PRO A 699 14.58 30.67 -13.03
N PHE A 700 14.15 29.47 -13.44
CA PHE A 700 14.59 28.80 -14.67
C PHE A 700 13.37 28.41 -15.52
N ARG A 701 13.59 27.95 -16.76
CA ARG A 701 12.51 27.58 -17.68
C ARG A 701 12.59 26.14 -18.14
N LEU A 702 11.41 25.57 -18.39
CA LEU A 702 11.25 24.37 -19.20
C LEU A 702 10.64 24.74 -20.56
N ILE A 703 11.28 24.32 -21.65
CA ILE A 703 10.64 24.24 -22.97
C ILE A 703 9.99 22.85 -23.06
N MET A 704 8.72 22.80 -23.46
CA MET A 704 7.99 21.56 -23.72
C MET A 704 7.47 21.60 -25.15
N ARG A 705 7.68 20.53 -25.92
CA ARG A 705 7.27 20.49 -27.34
C ARG A 705 6.82 19.11 -27.83
N PHE A 706 5.91 19.09 -28.80
CA PHE A 706 5.57 17.94 -29.64
C PHE A 706 4.84 18.41 -30.91
N THR A 707 4.72 17.57 -31.93
CA THR A 707 3.93 17.86 -33.14
C THR A 707 2.56 17.20 -33.04
N ASN A 708 1.49 17.95 -33.32
CA ASN A 708 0.15 17.39 -33.46
C ASN A 708 0.14 16.32 -34.58
N PRO A 709 -0.17 15.05 -34.30
CA PRO A 709 -0.17 14.00 -35.31
C PRO A 709 -1.43 14.03 -36.20
N LEU A 710 -2.49 14.73 -35.78
CA LEU A 710 -3.80 14.67 -36.43
C LEU A 710 -3.99 15.72 -37.54
N ASN A 711 -4.91 15.39 -38.45
CA ASN A 711 -5.47 16.31 -39.45
C ASN A 711 -6.52 17.28 -38.87
N VAL A 712 -6.79 17.23 -37.55
CA VAL A 712 -7.74 18.11 -36.84
C VAL A 712 -7.04 18.95 -35.76
N SER A 713 -7.69 20.01 -35.31
CA SER A 713 -7.17 20.87 -34.25
C SER A 713 -7.40 20.25 -32.87
N LEU A 714 -6.35 20.17 -32.05
CA LEU A 714 -6.44 19.78 -30.65
C LEU A 714 -7.10 20.90 -29.85
N GLN A 715 -8.12 20.58 -29.07
CA GLN A 715 -8.97 21.53 -28.35
C GLN A 715 -9.02 21.23 -26.86
N ASP A 716 -9.36 22.25 -26.06
CA ASP A 716 -9.49 22.13 -24.60
C ASP A 716 -8.17 21.66 -23.95
N CYS A 717 -7.06 22.23 -24.43
CA CYS A 717 -5.70 21.80 -24.12
C CYS A 717 -5.27 22.16 -22.68
N THR A 718 -4.67 21.22 -21.97
CA THR A 718 -4.19 21.33 -20.59
C THR A 718 -2.85 20.61 -20.41
N LEU A 719 -2.12 20.99 -19.36
CA LEU A 719 -0.81 20.44 -19.04
C LEU A 719 -0.68 20.28 -17.53
N SER A 720 -0.65 19.04 -17.06
CA SER A 720 -0.32 18.72 -15.66
C SER A 720 1.19 18.70 -15.50
N VAL A 721 1.73 19.38 -14.47
CA VAL A 721 3.18 19.43 -14.20
C VAL A 721 3.46 19.20 -12.72
N GLU A 722 4.46 18.35 -12.41
CA GLU A 722 4.99 18.13 -11.06
C GLU A 722 6.52 17.97 -11.09
N GLY A 723 7.21 18.46 -10.06
CA GLY A 723 8.62 18.15 -9.83
C GLY A 723 8.98 18.38 -8.35
N PRO A 724 9.15 17.35 -7.52
CA PRO A 724 9.39 17.51 -6.09
C PRO A 724 10.62 18.37 -5.82
N GLY A 725 10.48 19.42 -5.00
CA GLY A 725 11.53 20.42 -4.76
C GLY A 725 11.70 21.48 -5.87
N VAL A 726 10.98 21.37 -6.99
CA VAL A 726 10.90 22.34 -8.09
C VAL A 726 9.54 23.03 -8.12
N THR A 727 8.45 22.27 -8.14
CA THR A 727 7.06 22.75 -8.12
C THR A 727 6.11 21.65 -7.63
N SER A 728 5.04 22.02 -6.93
CA SER A 728 3.94 21.12 -6.58
C SER A 728 3.12 20.75 -7.82
N ALA A 729 2.43 19.60 -7.78
CA ALA A 729 1.49 19.22 -8.84
C ALA A 729 0.44 20.31 -9.10
N HIS A 730 0.29 20.72 -10.36
CA HIS A 730 -0.71 21.71 -10.80
C HIS A 730 -1.05 21.54 -12.29
N ILE A 731 -2.14 22.18 -12.75
CA ILE A 731 -2.62 22.10 -14.14
C ILE A 731 -2.61 23.49 -14.77
N VAL A 732 -1.93 23.63 -15.92
CA VAL A 732 -1.92 24.83 -16.76
C VAL A 732 -2.94 24.65 -17.89
N HIS A 733 -3.76 25.68 -18.17
CA HIS A 733 -4.68 25.70 -19.30
C HIS A 733 -4.01 26.38 -20.50
N LEU A 734 -4.21 25.84 -21.70
CA LEU A 734 -3.44 26.18 -22.90
C LEU A 734 -4.35 26.57 -24.09
N SER A 735 -3.76 27.18 -25.10
CA SER A 735 -4.42 27.42 -26.38
C SER A 735 -4.46 26.15 -27.25
N ASN A 736 -5.50 26.05 -28.08
CA ASN A 736 -5.69 24.97 -29.06
C ASN A 736 -4.50 24.83 -30.02
N VAL A 737 -4.20 23.61 -30.46
CA VAL A 737 -3.10 23.30 -31.40
C VAL A 737 -3.68 23.03 -32.80
N ALA A 738 -3.14 23.70 -33.82
CA ALA A 738 -3.58 23.54 -35.20
C ALA A 738 -3.24 22.14 -35.78
N PRO A 739 -3.95 21.66 -36.82
CA PRO A 739 -3.62 20.42 -37.53
C PRO A 739 -2.15 20.32 -37.95
N ARG A 740 -1.52 19.17 -37.73
CA ARG A 740 -0.11 18.86 -38.07
C ARG A 740 0.96 19.89 -37.62
N ALA A 741 0.66 20.80 -36.69
CA ALA A 741 1.57 21.86 -36.23
C ALA A 741 2.49 21.43 -35.06
N GLU A 742 3.67 22.04 -34.94
CA GLU A 742 4.49 21.95 -33.71
C GLU A 742 3.86 22.83 -32.62
N TRP A 743 3.59 22.23 -31.46
CA TRP A 743 3.27 22.94 -30.23
C TRP A 743 4.55 23.13 -29.41
N VAL A 744 4.76 24.35 -28.91
CA VAL A 744 5.90 24.69 -28.04
C VAL A 744 5.42 25.59 -26.90
N HIS A 745 5.43 25.08 -25.67
CA HIS A 745 5.16 25.84 -24.45
C HIS A 745 6.45 26.15 -23.68
N ARG A 746 6.40 27.19 -22.85
CA ARG A 746 7.50 27.61 -21.96
C ARG A 746 6.95 27.95 -20.59
N GLU A 747 7.33 27.17 -19.60
CA GLU A 747 6.91 27.38 -18.21
C GLU A 747 8.10 27.77 -17.33
N THR A 748 7.87 28.61 -16.31
CA THR A 748 8.93 29.17 -15.46
C THR A 748 8.77 28.71 -14.01
N PHE A 749 9.81 28.09 -13.44
CA PHE A 749 9.80 27.55 -12.08
C PHE A 749 10.92 28.13 -11.22
N VAL A 750 10.68 28.17 -9.91
CA VAL A 750 11.68 28.60 -8.90
C VAL A 750 11.85 27.43 -7.92
N PRO A 751 12.99 26.71 -7.94
CA PRO A 751 13.17 25.51 -7.15
C PRO A 751 13.49 25.87 -5.70
N ALA A 752 12.97 25.05 -4.79
CA ALA A 752 13.09 25.25 -3.35
C ALA A 752 14.18 24.38 -2.69
N ARG A 753 14.76 23.40 -3.40
CA ARG A 753 15.73 22.44 -2.83
C ARG A 753 16.84 22.05 -3.82
N PRO A 754 18.11 21.97 -3.36
CA PRO A 754 19.24 21.56 -4.19
C PRO A 754 19.25 20.05 -4.50
N GLY A 755 20.20 19.61 -5.30
CA GLY A 755 20.43 18.21 -5.67
C GLY A 755 19.73 17.78 -6.97
N PRO A 756 19.82 16.49 -7.35
CA PRO A 756 19.11 15.95 -8.51
C PRO A 756 17.59 16.08 -8.34
N ARG A 757 16.90 16.53 -9.39
CA ARG A 757 15.44 16.71 -9.43
C ARG A 757 14.91 16.29 -10.79
N ASN A 758 13.77 15.62 -10.80
CA ASN A 758 13.05 15.28 -12.03
C ASN A 758 11.77 16.12 -12.10
N VAL A 759 11.47 16.66 -13.27
CA VAL A 759 10.20 17.33 -13.55
C VAL A 759 9.49 16.52 -14.63
N MET A 760 8.20 16.26 -14.43
CA MET A 760 7.37 15.50 -15.36
C MET A 760 6.17 16.32 -15.75
N ALA A 761 5.74 16.16 -17.00
CA ALA A 761 4.54 16.82 -17.50
C ALA A 761 3.71 15.88 -18.38
N VAL A 762 2.39 16.05 -18.33
CA VAL A 762 1.42 15.30 -19.14
C VAL A 762 0.51 16.30 -19.83
N PHE A 763 0.62 16.39 -21.16
CA PHE A 763 -0.28 17.16 -22.00
C PHE A 763 -1.56 16.34 -22.25
N ASN A 764 -2.71 17.00 -22.14
CA ASN A 764 -4.02 16.43 -22.41
C ASN A 764 -4.87 17.43 -23.21
N CYS A 765 -5.70 16.94 -24.11
CA CYS A 765 -6.69 17.70 -24.86
C CYS A 765 -7.83 16.74 -25.24
N ARG A 766 -8.93 17.27 -25.79
CA ARG A 766 -10.12 16.47 -26.10
C ARG A 766 -9.87 15.38 -27.15
N GLU A 767 -9.03 15.66 -28.14
CA GLU A 767 -8.69 14.72 -29.22
C GLU A 767 -7.50 13.79 -28.88
N LEU A 768 -6.64 14.16 -27.92
CA LEU A 768 -5.45 13.39 -27.51
C LEU A 768 -5.13 13.57 -26.01
N PHE A 769 -5.13 12.47 -25.26
CA PHE A 769 -4.80 12.44 -23.83
C PHE A 769 -3.57 11.56 -23.55
N ASN A 770 -2.93 11.80 -22.39
CA ASN A 770 -1.68 11.18 -21.95
C ASN A 770 -0.52 11.31 -22.95
N ILE A 771 -0.19 12.53 -23.36
CA ILE A 771 1.07 12.85 -24.04
C ILE A 771 2.08 13.23 -22.95
N GLU A 772 2.82 12.24 -22.46
CA GLU A 772 3.74 12.38 -21.31
C GLU A 772 5.20 12.64 -21.72
N GLY A 773 5.94 13.23 -20.77
CA GLY A 773 7.39 13.46 -20.88
C GLY A 773 8.02 13.86 -19.55
N SER A 774 9.35 13.85 -19.50
CA SER A 774 10.12 14.19 -18.30
C SER A 774 11.45 14.85 -18.65
N ALA A 775 12.05 15.55 -17.69
CA ALA A 775 13.42 16.02 -17.74
C ALA A 775 14.09 15.87 -16.37
N GLN A 776 15.35 15.42 -16.36
CA GLN A 776 16.21 15.42 -15.18
C GLN A 776 17.00 16.74 -15.15
N THR A 777 17.17 17.31 -13.96
CA THR A 777 18.04 18.48 -13.71
C THR A 777 18.82 18.28 -12.41
N VAL A 778 19.85 19.10 -12.21
CA VAL A 778 20.53 19.23 -10.92
C VAL A 778 20.37 20.67 -10.47
N VAL A 779 19.74 20.86 -9.31
CA VAL A 779 19.58 22.16 -8.68
C VAL A 779 20.82 22.44 -7.84
N GLU A 780 21.58 23.45 -8.22
CA GLU A 780 22.68 23.99 -7.41
C GLU A 780 22.11 24.83 -6.25
N GLU A 781 22.97 25.09 -5.25
CA GLU A 781 22.69 26.09 -4.20
C GLU A 781 22.66 27.54 -4.77
#